data_AF-A0A2P6TH53-F1
#
_entry.id   AF-A0A2P6TH53-F1
#
_cell.length_a   1.000
_cell.length_b   1.000
_cell.length_c   1.000
_cell.angle_alpha   90.00
_cell.angle_beta   90.00
_cell.angle_gamma   90.00
#
_symmetry.space_group_name_H-M   'P 1'
#
loop_
_entity.id
_entity.type
_entity.pdbx_description
1 polymer ?
#
loop_
_entity_poly.entity_id
_entity_poly.type
_entity_poly.pdbx_seq_one_letter_code
_entity_poly.pdbx_strand_id
1 'polypeptide(L)'
;MSDPQAEPRHELVVVGAGMAALHLVARLPDSLLQGMVVVDPSGAWLTGWEARRARLAAPHMRTPNTQHPHASPLALMDFAVKHDRQQELVPVVRGFAPVPSTALFSDFCRKKVISKLPAVLREPLSDTVVRLESLAGESEQGCRVHLASGRTLLCRAAIYTPANRRPVLPAWVRPLLPAVEAGATGGLQQGSANQPSQPQLPPGMFTADTMQMGAAADLGGKRLVVIGGGMSAGLLAAGAAERGARVHLVCRRPLKPQPFETEVGWWGAKHLNSYRQVDSAPRRIAACRRARGQGTVHLPLWRRLAQLAAAGRLTVLEGYEVAAAERQGAAEAGAGAGVSWVLTLRRSALAAGAAPEQAAGQPAAGDAAQPVQQQQLPADQVWLACGAAYNAAADPVLADLAQQAPAPLTGGYPWLDDESLCWPGAPVFLLGRGTLLSVGPSAGDLPGMRLAADRVAAALRKLDYAGAPLWQQAQRRLLSRLTAPGDTDASAGASGVEDETPVDVAQLTAAVAAAAAAAPAVPLEEDGVPYVEPKPKVSVSKPDNLIDVSDLDPDLPRKEVQQYKFTDDDFEICVICQLEEGVPLEQVRTRFGTQSLEMWAVGEAGAYRLYLPRLYGKVLPHKCHAKVNQKARKVYLLLHKESDAEWRFLKS
;
A
#
# COMPACT_ATOMS: atom_id res chain seq x y z
N MET A 1 -51.72 -16.18 0.03
CA MET A 1 -51.61 -15.41 1.27
C MET A 1 -50.15 -15.49 1.70
N SER A 2 -49.38 -14.42 1.53
CA SER A 2 -47.97 -14.35 1.89
C SER A 2 -47.82 -14.24 3.41
N ASP A 3 -46.98 -15.08 3.99
CA ASP A 3 -46.66 -15.10 5.41
C ASP A 3 -46.06 -13.73 5.84
N PRO A 4 -46.66 -13.00 6.79
CA PRO A 4 -46.16 -11.72 7.28
C PRO A 4 -44.82 -11.82 8.06
N GLN A 5 -44.31 -13.04 8.30
CA GLN A 5 -42.98 -13.28 8.89
C GLN A 5 -41.90 -13.70 7.87
N ALA A 6 -42.20 -13.79 6.56
CA ALA A 6 -41.20 -14.22 5.58
C ALA A 6 -40.11 -13.15 5.37
N GLU A 7 -38.85 -13.51 5.64
CA GLU A 7 -37.69 -12.65 5.40
C GLU A 7 -37.61 -12.30 3.90
N PRO A 8 -37.55 -11.02 3.50
CA PRO A 8 -37.50 -10.66 2.09
C PRO A 8 -36.19 -11.16 1.47
N ARG A 9 -36.32 -11.92 0.38
CA ARG A 9 -35.20 -12.53 -0.35
C ARG A 9 -34.77 -11.66 -1.53
N HIS A 10 -33.48 -11.39 -1.61
CA HIS A 10 -32.84 -10.58 -2.62
C HIS A 10 -31.77 -11.37 -3.37
N GLU A 11 -31.47 -10.97 -4.59
CA GLU A 11 -30.34 -11.50 -5.34
C GLU A 11 -29.02 -11.04 -4.71
N LEU A 12 -28.94 -9.76 -4.36
CA LEU A 12 -27.74 -9.14 -3.79
C LEU A 12 -28.13 -8.11 -2.73
N VAL A 13 -27.36 -8.05 -1.65
CA VAL A 13 -27.41 -6.94 -0.68
C VAL A 13 -26.08 -6.20 -0.69
N VAL A 14 -26.09 -4.91 -1.02
CA VAL A 14 -24.89 -4.05 -0.95
C VAL A 14 -24.91 -3.25 0.35
N VAL A 15 -23.86 -3.39 1.15
CA VAL A 15 -23.67 -2.68 2.41
C VAL A 15 -22.80 -1.45 2.17
N GLY A 16 -23.40 -0.27 2.32
CA GLY A 16 -22.81 1.05 2.09
C GLY A 16 -23.12 1.61 0.70
N ALA A 17 -23.41 2.91 0.63
CA ALA A 17 -23.72 3.65 -0.61
C ALA A 17 -22.59 4.60 -1.03
N GLY A 18 -21.33 4.18 -0.82
CA GLY A 18 -20.13 4.96 -1.15
C GLY A 18 -19.63 4.79 -2.59
N MET A 19 -18.46 5.35 -2.89
CA MET A 19 -17.85 5.26 -4.22
C MET A 19 -17.58 3.83 -4.68
N ALA A 20 -17.17 2.93 -3.77
CA ALA A 20 -16.90 1.53 -4.10
C ALA A 20 -18.19 0.82 -4.56
N ALA A 21 -19.30 0.99 -3.82
CA ALA A 21 -20.61 0.49 -4.21
C ALA A 21 -21.09 1.13 -5.53
N LEU A 22 -20.92 2.45 -5.70
CA LEU A 22 -21.33 3.14 -6.93
C LEU A 22 -20.57 2.63 -8.17
N HIS A 23 -19.27 2.31 -8.02
CA HIS A 23 -18.49 1.65 -9.06
C HIS A 23 -19.05 0.27 -9.41
N LEU A 24 -19.47 -0.53 -8.43
CA LEU A 24 -20.05 -1.85 -8.65
C LEU A 24 -21.39 -1.77 -9.37
N VAL A 25 -22.35 -1.02 -8.83
CA VAL A 25 -23.72 -0.97 -9.40
C VAL A 25 -23.73 -0.43 -10.82
N ALA A 26 -22.80 0.48 -11.16
CA ALA A 26 -22.65 1.00 -12.52
C ALA A 26 -22.10 -0.01 -13.55
N ARG A 27 -21.70 -1.22 -13.12
CA ARG A 27 -21.12 -2.30 -13.94
C ARG A 27 -21.98 -3.55 -14.01
N LEU A 28 -23.01 -3.64 -13.16
CA LEU A 28 -23.90 -4.79 -13.13
C LEU A 28 -24.97 -4.66 -14.23
N PRO A 29 -25.39 -5.80 -14.83
CA PRO A 29 -26.52 -5.82 -15.75
C PRO A 29 -27.84 -5.55 -15.00
N ASP A 30 -28.84 -5.05 -15.72
CA ASP A 30 -30.16 -4.73 -15.16
C ASP A 30 -30.82 -5.92 -14.45
N SER A 31 -30.58 -7.15 -14.91
CA SER A 31 -31.09 -8.37 -14.28
C SER A 31 -30.63 -8.54 -12.83
N LEU A 32 -29.37 -8.23 -12.54
CA LEU A 32 -28.85 -8.27 -11.16
C LEU A 32 -29.27 -7.03 -10.36
N LEU A 33 -29.39 -5.87 -11.01
CA LEU A 33 -29.80 -4.63 -10.34
C LEU A 33 -31.25 -4.69 -9.85
N GLN A 34 -32.16 -5.34 -10.57
CA GLN A 34 -33.57 -5.44 -10.19
C GLN A 34 -33.79 -6.27 -8.91
N GLY A 35 -32.96 -7.28 -8.67
CA GLY A 35 -33.03 -8.12 -7.47
C GLY A 35 -32.19 -7.62 -6.30
N MET A 36 -31.58 -6.43 -6.41
CA MET A 36 -30.62 -5.92 -5.43
C MET A 36 -31.27 -4.91 -4.47
N VAL A 37 -30.72 -4.84 -3.25
CA VAL A 37 -30.98 -3.75 -2.30
C VAL A 37 -29.65 -3.16 -1.83
N VAL A 38 -29.60 -1.84 -1.65
CA VAL A 38 -28.44 -1.14 -1.05
C VAL A 38 -28.88 -0.64 0.32
N VAL A 39 -28.07 -0.92 1.35
CA VAL A 39 -28.31 -0.49 2.73
C VAL A 39 -27.22 0.50 3.13
N ASP A 40 -27.60 1.70 3.52
CA ASP A 40 -26.68 2.72 4.02
C ASP A 40 -27.37 3.57 5.09
N PRO A 41 -26.71 3.86 6.23
CA PRO A 41 -27.34 4.59 7.33
C PRO A 41 -27.84 5.98 6.96
N SER A 42 -27.34 6.57 5.88
CA SER A 42 -27.75 7.90 5.43
C SER A 42 -28.99 7.90 4.53
N GLY A 43 -29.41 6.73 4.03
CA GLY A 43 -30.49 6.62 3.05
C GLY A 43 -30.20 7.27 1.69
N ALA A 44 -28.95 7.71 1.45
CA ALA A 44 -28.58 8.45 0.25
C ALA A 44 -27.19 8.07 -0.25
N TRP A 45 -27.02 8.10 -1.57
CA TRP A 45 -25.73 7.84 -2.19
C TRP A 45 -24.70 8.93 -1.87
N LEU A 46 -23.46 8.49 -1.66
CA LEU A 46 -22.27 9.33 -1.53
C LEU A 46 -22.26 10.28 -0.32
N THR A 47 -23.23 10.24 0.59
CA THR A 47 -23.30 11.13 1.77
C THR A 47 -21.99 11.19 2.54
N GLY A 48 -21.44 10.03 2.94
CA GLY A 48 -20.18 9.97 3.68
C GLY A 48 -18.96 10.43 2.86
N TRP A 49 -18.99 10.25 1.54
CA TRP A 49 -17.90 10.70 0.65
C TRP A 49 -17.94 12.22 0.46
N GLU A 50 -19.12 12.80 0.25
CA GLU A 50 -19.33 14.24 0.11
C GLU A 50 -19.02 14.97 1.41
N ALA A 51 -19.49 14.45 2.55
CA ALA A 51 -19.17 14.98 3.86
C ALA A 51 -17.65 15.05 4.10
N ARG A 52 -16.90 14.01 3.75
CA ARG A 52 -15.43 14.01 3.89
C ARG A 52 -14.76 15.08 3.00
N ARG A 53 -15.26 15.27 1.79
CA ARG A 53 -14.75 16.29 0.87
C ARG A 53 -15.02 17.69 1.38
N ALA A 54 -16.22 17.92 1.89
CA ALA A 54 -16.62 19.18 2.51
C ALA A 54 -15.78 19.48 3.77
N ARG A 55 -15.55 18.48 4.63
CA ARG A 55 -14.71 18.60 5.84
C ARG A 55 -13.29 19.11 5.55
N LEU A 56 -12.70 18.70 4.44
CA LEU A 56 -11.37 19.12 4.01
C LEU A 56 -11.40 20.36 3.10
N ALA A 57 -12.57 20.90 2.78
CA ALA A 57 -12.77 21.92 1.75
C ALA A 57 -12.02 21.59 0.45
N ALA A 58 -12.04 20.31 0.04
CA ALA A 58 -11.27 19.83 -1.10
C ALA A 58 -11.84 20.44 -2.39
N PRO A 59 -11.06 21.23 -3.16
CA PRO A 59 -11.57 21.90 -4.36
C PRO A 59 -11.69 20.96 -5.57
N HIS A 60 -10.82 19.95 -5.66
CA HIS A 60 -10.73 19.02 -6.79
C HIS A 60 -10.45 17.58 -6.32
N MET A 61 -10.76 16.63 -7.20
CA MET A 61 -10.36 15.23 -7.04
C MET A 61 -8.84 15.09 -7.03
N ARG A 62 -8.35 13.97 -6.48
CA ARG A 62 -6.94 13.53 -6.59
C ARG A 62 -6.76 12.42 -7.63
N THR A 63 -7.71 12.28 -8.55
CA THR A 63 -7.74 11.27 -9.61
C THR A 63 -8.21 11.94 -10.90
N PRO A 64 -7.67 11.53 -12.06
CA PRO A 64 -8.02 12.17 -13.32
C PRO A 64 -9.47 11.92 -13.68
N ASN A 65 -10.01 12.76 -14.56
CA ASN A 65 -11.38 12.70 -15.05
C ASN A 65 -11.76 11.38 -15.73
N THR A 66 -10.81 10.50 -16.07
CA THR A 66 -11.06 9.17 -16.61
C THR A 66 -11.37 8.11 -15.54
N GLN A 67 -11.16 8.46 -14.26
CA GLN A 67 -11.35 7.57 -13.12
C GLN A 67 -12.63 7.94 -12.37
N HIS A 68 -13.73 7.28 -12.74
CA HIS A 68 -15.06 7.51 -12.19
C HIS A 68 -15.94 6.25 -12.33
N PRO A 69 -17.13 6.21 -11.70
CA PRO A 69 -17.99 5.02 -11.72
C PRO A 69 -18.50 4.58 -13.09
N HIS A 70 -18.81 5.53 -13.98
CA HIS A 70 -19.36 5.22 -15.30
C HIS A 70 -18.43 4.33 -16.14
N ALA A 71 -19.00 3.43 -16.95
CA ALA A 71 -18.26 2.45 -17.74
C ALA A 71 -17.35 3.11 -18.80
N SER A 72 -17.90 4.04 -19.60
CA SER A 72 -17.14 4.81 -20.61
C SER A 72 -16.16 5.78 -19.95
N PRO A 73 -14.83 5.66 -20.16
CA PRO A 73 -13.80 6.54 -19.57
C PRO A 73 -13.90 8.03 -19.96
N LEU A 74 -14.65 8.36 -21.01
CA LEU A 74 -14.81 9.74 -21.50
C LEU A 74 -16.06 10.42 -20.92
N ALA A 75 -16.93 9.69 -20.23
CA ALA A 75 -18.25 10.17 -19.85
C ALA A 75 -18.23 11.44 -18.99
N LEU A 76 -17.24 11.60 -18.09
CA LEU A 76 -17.12 12.82 -17.29
C LEU A 76 -16.64 14.02 -18.13
N MET A 77 -15.77 13.80 -19.11
CA MET A 77 -15.38 14.84 -20.06
C MET A 77 -16.58 15.27 -20.90
N ASP A 78 -17.31 14.31 -21.48
CA ASP A 78 -18.50 14.57 -22.29
C ASP A 78 -19.58 15.31 -21.47
N PHE A 79 -19.73 14.94 -20.19
CA PHE A 79 -20.61 15.65 -19.26
C PHE A 79 -20.15 17.09 -19.03
N ALA A 80 -18.86 17.32 -18.79
CA ALA A 80 -18.32 18.66 -18.61
C ALA A 80 -18.54 19.53 -19.87
N VAL A 81 -18.29 18.99 -21.06
CA VAL A 81 -18.52 19.68 -22.34
C VAL A 81 -20.01 20.00 -22.53
N LYS A 82 -20.88 19.01 -22.34
CA LYS A 82 -22.33 19.17 -22.51
C LYS A 82 -22.93 20.24 -21.59
N HIS A 83 -22.33 20.47 -20.42
CA HIS A 83 -22.82 21.40 -19.42
C HIS A 83 -22.01 22.70 -19.33
N ASP A 84 -21.06 22.95 -20.25
CA ASP A 84 -20.19 24.14 -20.27
C ASP A 84 -19.37 24.32 -18.96
N ARG A 85 -18.75 23.21 -18.53
CA ARG A 85 -17.99 23.10 -17.27
C ARG A 85 -16.55 22.61 -17.46
N GLN A 86 -15.98 22.71 -18.65
CA GLN A 86 -14.60 22.27 -18.94
C GLN A 86 -13.56 23.00 -18.08
N GLN A 87 -13.83 24.25 -17.68
CA GLN A 87 -13.02 25.06 -16.77
C GLN A 87 -12.82 24.44 -15.38
N GLU A 88 -13.69 23.51 -14.98
CA GLU A 88 -13.56 22.77 -13.72
C GLU A 88 -12.65 21.54 -13.82
N LEU A 89 -12.05 21.29 -14.99
CA LEU A 89 -11.03 20.27 -15.21
C LEU A 89 -9.65 20.90 -15.06
N VAL A 90 -9.04 20.71 -13.89
CA VAL A 90 -7.77 21.35 -13.51
C VAL A 90 -6.57 20.49 -13.97
N PRO A 91 -5.64 21.04 -14.77
CA PRO A 91 -4.40 20.35 -15.10
C PRO A 91 -3.52 20.17 -13.85
N VAL A 92 -3.04 18.94 -13.61
CA VAL A 92 -2.15 18.65 -12.47
C VAL A 92 -0.69 18.64 -12.91
N VAL A 93 -0.35 17.89 -13.95
CA VAL A 93 0.99 17.80 -14.55
C VAL A 93 0.84 17.60 -16.06
N ARG A 94 1.76 18.16 -16.86
CA ARG A 94 1.80 17.96 -18.32
C ARG A 94 1.85 16.46 -18.65
N GLY A 95 1.05 16.03 -19.63
CA GLY A 95 1.00 14.64 -20.08
C GLY A 95 0.01 13.75 -19.31
N PHE A 96 -0.63 14.25 -18.25
CA PHE A 96 -1.72 13.55 -17.56
C PHE A 96 -3.06 14.22 -17.82
N ALA A 97 -4.12 13.41 -17.82
CA ALA A 97 -5.49 13.90 -17.88
C ALA A 97 -5.79 14.82 -16.68
N PRO A 98 -6.62 15.87 -16.86
CA PRO A 98 -6.94 16.81 -15.80
C PRO A 98 -7.78 16.15 -14.70
N VAL A 99 -7.79 16.75 -13.51
CA VAL A 99 -8.64 16.32 -12.40
C VAL A 99 -9.89 17.20 -12.32
N PRO A 100 -11.09 16.62 -12.11
CA PRO A 100 -12.29 17.44 -12.00
C PRO A 100 -12.40 18.09 -10.63
N SER A 101 -13.09 19.24 -10.58
CA SER A 101 -13.55 19.83 -9.34
C SER A 101 -14.41 18.85 -8.53
N THR A 102 -14.54 19.09 -7.24
CA THR A 102 -15.46 18.31 -6.38
C THR A 102 -16.90 18.43 -6.82
N ALA A 103 -17.33 19.63 -7.19
CA ALA A 103 -18.69 19.91 -7.60
C ALA A 103 -19.02 19.19 -8.93
N LEU A 104 -18.15 19.31 -9.94
CA LEU A 104 -18.32 18.65 -11.23
C LEU A 104 -18.42 17.13 -11.07
N PHE A 105 -17.55 16.54 -10.26
CA PHE A 105 -17.56 15.10 -10.03
C PHE A 105 -18.82 14.62 -9.30
N SER A 106 -19.26 15.34 -8.25
CA SER A 106 -20.50 15.00 -7.53
C SER A 106 -21.72 15.12 -8.45
N ASP A 107 -21.84 16.23 -9.19
CA ASP A 107 -22.91 16.41 -10.17
C ASP A 107 -22.92 15.32 -11.24
N PHE A 108 -21.74 14.95 -11.75
CA PHE A 108 -21.60 13.85 -12.70
C PHE A 108 -22.14 12.54 -12.10
N CYS A 109 -21.70 12.15 -10.91
CA CYS A 109 -22.18 10.94 -10.25
C CYS A 109 -23.70 10.95 -10.05
N ARG A 110 -24.26 12.05 -9.55
CA ARG A 110 -25.70 12.20 -9.31
C ARG A 110 -26.51 12.15 -10.61
N LYS A 111 -26.14 12.99 -11.59
CA LYS A 111 -26.93 13.23 -12.81
C LYS A 111 -26.69 12.22 -13.92
N LYS A 112 -25.52 11.56 -13.97
CA LYS A 112 -25.17 10.59 -15.02
C LYS A 112 -25.11 9.15 -14.57
N VAL A 113 -24.83 8.88 -13.29
CA VAL A 113 -24.73 7.51 -12.78
C VAL A 113 -25.96 7.15 -11.97
N ILE A 114 -26.20 7.84 -10.85
CA ILE A 114 -27.27 7.52 -9.89
C ILE A 114 -28.65 7.68 -10.53
N SER A 115 -28.89 8.76 -11.30
CA SER A 115 -30.17 8.99 -11.99
C SER A 115 -30.55 7.90 -13.01
N LYS A 116 -29.56 7.11 -13.47
CA LYS A 116 -29.75 6.02 -14.43
C LYS A 116 -29.92 4.66 -13.77
N LEU A 117 -29.75 4.55 -12.46
CA LEU A 117 -30.06 3.33 -11.73
C LEU A 117 -31.58 3.07 -11.73
N PRO A 118 -32.00 1.80 -11.61
CA PRO A 118 -33.37 1.44 -11.27
C PRO A 118 -33.90 2.22 -10.07
N ALA A 119 -35.19 2.54 -10.06
CA ALA A 119 -35.80 3.39 -9.03
C ALA A 119 -35.53 2.88 -7.61
N VAL A 120 -35.64 1.56 -7.39
CA VAL A 120 -35.38 0.89 -6.10
C VAL A 120 -33.95 1.10 -5.56
N LEU A 121 -33.00 1.45 -6.43
CA LEU A 121 -31.60 1.66 -6.06
C LEU A 121 -31.22 3.14 -6.00
N ARG A 122 -32.08 4.07 -6.41
CA ARG A 122 -31.74 5.51 -6.36
C ARG A 122 -31.71 6.04 -4.93
N GLU A 123 -32.46 5.42 -4.04
CA GLU A 123 -32.54 5.74 -2.62
C GLU A 123 -32.21 4.46 -1.82
N PRO A 124 -30.98 4.35 -1.28
CA PRO A 124 -30.61 3.25 -0.41
C PRO A 124 -31.56 3.12 0.78
N LEU A 125 -31.76 1.89 1.25
CA LEU A 125 -32.46 1.62 2.50
C LEU A 125 -31.68 2.26 3.67
N SER A 126 -32.33 3.20 4.36
CA SER A 126 -31.77 3.89 5.52
C SER A 126 -31.73 2.99 6.75
N ASP A 127 -30.68 2.17 6.86
CA ASP A 127 -30.45 1.28 8.00
C ASP A 127 -28.95 0.99 8.15
N THR A 128 -28.56 0.34 9.26
CA THR A 128 -27.19 -0.08 9.52
C THR A 128 -27.12 -1.61 9.57
N VAL A 129 -26.21 -2.21 8.81
CA VAL A 129 -25.95 -3.66 8.88
C VAL A 129 -25.07 -3.95 10.09
N VAL A 130 -25.57 -4.71 11.07
CA VAL A 130 -24.83 -5.02 12.31
C VAL A 130 -24.17 -6.40 12.29
N ARG A 131 -24.63 -7.29 11.40
CA ARG A 131 -24.09 -8.65 11.26
C ARG A 131 -24.33 -9.21 9.86
N LEU A 132 -23.37 -9.98 9.37
CA LEU A 132 -23.50 -10.82 8.18
C LEU A 132 -23.36 -12.27 8.61
N GLU A 133 -24.41 -13.04 8.43
CA GLU A 133 -24.46 -14.46 8.77
C GLU A 133 -24.36 -15.28 7.48
N SER A 134 -23.36 -16.16 7.41
CA SER A 134 -23.17 -17.07 6.28
C SER A 134 -24.10 -18.27 6.41
N LEU A 135 -24.92 -18.52 5.39
CA LEU A 135 -25.76 -19.72 5.26
C LEU A 135 -25.08 -20.75 4.34
N ALA A 136 -23.76 -20.66 4.18
CA ALA A 136 -22.99 -21.59 3.37
C ALA A 136 -23.04 -23.00 3.99
N GLY A 137 -23.51 -23.97 3.21
CA GLY A 137 -23.64 -25.37 3.65
C GLY A 137 -25.02 -25.75 4.19
N GLU A 138 -25.97 -24.80 4.27
CA GLU A 138 -27.38 -25.09 4.56
C GLU A 138 -28.15 -25.49 3.28
N SER A 139 -29.37 -25.99 3.44
CA SER A 139 -30.29 -26.29 2.32
C SER A 139 -30.59 -25.04 1.47
N GLU A 140 -30.53 -23.85 2.08
CA GLU A 140 -30.59 -22.56 1.40
C GLU A 140 -29.24 -21.83 1.48
N GLN A 141 -28.47 -21.86 0.38
CA GLN A 141 -27.20 -21.15 0.25
C GLN A 141 -27.41 -19.62 0.21
N GLY A 142 -26.59 -18.86 0.93
CA GLY A 142 -26.62 -17.39 0.87
C GLY A 142 -26.09 -16.70 2.13
N CYS A 143 -26.50 -15.45 2.31
CA CYS A 143 -26.16 -14.62 3.46
C CYS A 143 -27.43 -14.01 4.06
N ARG A 144 -27.58 -14.11 5.38
CA ARG A 144 -28.56 -13.34 6.15
C ARG A 144 -27.90 -12.06 6.66
N VAL A 145 -28.53 -10.93 6.34
CA VAL A 145 -28.05 -9.59 6.70
C VAL A 145 -28.92 -9.04 7.82
N HIS A 146 -28.31 -8.84 8.99
CA HIS A 146 -29.01 -8.34 10.18
C HIS A 146 -28.86 -6.82 10.26
N LEU A 147 -29.97 -6.12 10.46
CA LEU A 147 -30.03 -4.67 10.51
C LEU A 147 -30.21 -4.15 11.95
N ALA A 148 -29.75 -2.94 12.22
CA ALA A 148 -29.87 -2.28 13.52
C ALA A 148 -31.33 -2.02 13.91
N SER A 149 -32.24 -1.91 12.92
CA SER A 149 -33.69 -1.86 13.17
C SER A 149 -34.31 -3.16 13.70
N GLY A 150 -33.54 -4.26 13.74
CA GLY A 150 -34.03 -5.60 14.06
C GLY A 150 -34.58 -6.36 12.84
N ARG A 151 -34.61 -5.74 11.66
CA ARG A 151 -34.99 -6.41 10.41
C ARG A 151 -33.87 -7.33 9.92
N THR A 152 -34.25 -8.41 9.25
CA THR A 152 -33.34 -9.30 8.52
C THR A 152 -33.66 -9.27 7.02
N LEU A 153 -32.61 -9.37 6.20
CA LEU A 153 -32.72 -9.53 4.75
C LEU A 153 -32.00 -10.81 4.35
N LEU A 154 -32.64 -11.65 3.54
CA LEU A 154 -31.97 -12.79 2.93
C LEU A 154 -31.41 -12.40 1.58
N CYS A 155 -30.20 -12.84 1.27
CA CYS A 155 -29.65 -12.65 -0.05
C CYS A 155 -28.77 -13.81 -0.47
N ARG A 156 -28.58 -13.97 -1.78
CA ARG A 156 -27.64 -14.97 -2.27
C ARG A 156 -26.19 -14.58 -2.05
N ALA A 157 -25.86 -13.29 -2.16
CA ALA A 157 -24.55 -12.78 -1.78
C ALA A 157 -24.64 -11.35 -1.25
N ALA A 158 -23.83 -11.06 -0.23
CA ALA A 158 -23.66 -9.73 0.31
C ALA A 158 -22.39 -9.07 -0.27
N ILE A 159 -22.45 -7.77 -0.50
CA ILE A 159 -21.30 -6.97 -0.91
C ILE A 159 -21.01 -5.95 0.18
N TYR A 160 -19.90 -6.12 0.89
CA TYR A 160 -19.49 -5.28 1.98
C TYR A 160 -18.53 -4.18 1.49
N THR A 161 -18.99 -2.92 1.51
CA THR A 161 -18.22 -1.76 1.03
C THR A 161 -17.90 -0.66 2.04
N PRO A 162 -18.10 -0.80 3.37
CA PRO A 162 -17.85 0.31 4.27
C PRO A 162 -16.38 0.69 4.30
N ALA A 163 -16.14 1.96 4.56
CA ALA A 163 -14.80 2.53 4.46
C ALA A 163 -13.83 1.96 5.50
N ASN A 164 -14.34 1.51 6.66
CA ASN A 164 -13.58 1.05 7.84
C ASN A 164 -12.28 1.84 8.03
N ARG A 165 -12.43 3.15 8.21
CA ARG A 165 -11.33 4.12 8.31
C ARG A 165 -11.13 4.50 9.75
N ARG A 166 -9.96 4.20 10.30
CA ARG A 166 -9.55 4.66 11.64
C ARG A 166 -8.47 5.72 11.50
N PRO A 167 -8.55 6.86 12.20
CA PRO A 167 -7.50 7.88 12.12
C PRO A 167 -6.18 7.31 12.62
N VAL A 168 -5.09 7.56 11.88
CA VAL A 168 -3.75 7.18 12.35
C VAL A 168 -3.33 8.18 13.41
N LEU A 169 -3.15 7.72 14.65
CA LEU A 169 -2.69 8.56 15.74
C LEU A 169 -1.17 8.41 15.90
N PRO A 170 -0.39 9.51 15.88
CA PRO A 170 1.01 9.45 16.23
C PRO A 170 1.24 8.89 17.64
N ALA A 171 2.35 8.18 17.84
CA ALA A 171 2.65 7.53 19.12
C ALA A 171 2.61 8.49 20.33
N TRP A 172 3.05 9.75 20.16
CA TRP A 172 3.05 10.77 21.22
C TRP A 172 1.64 11.21 21.65
N VAL A 173 0.59 10.95 20.86
CA VAL A 173 -0.80 11.27 21.21
C VAL A 173 -1.40 10.23 22.15
N ARG A 174 -0.97 8.96 22.05
CA ARG A 174 -1.49 7.85 22.86
C ARG A 174 -1.49 8.11 24.37
N PRO A 175 -0.38 8.56 25.00
CA PRO A 175 -0.38 8.84 26.44
C PRO A 175 -1.26 10.03 26.85
N LEU A 176 -1.75 10.82 25.89
CA LEU A 176 -2.66 11.95 26.15
C LEU A 176 -4.14 11.55 26.05
N LEU A 177 -4.44 10.37 25.53
CA LEU A 177 -5.82 9.90 25.45
C LEU A 177 -6.37 9.70 26.88
N PRO A 178 -7.63 10.09 27.14
CA PRO A 178 -8.26 9.83 28.44
C PRO A 178 -8.23 8.33 28.74
N ALA A 179 -8.00 7.98 30.01
CA ALA A 179 -8.11 6.60 30.45
C ALA A 179 -9.49 6.07 30.10
N VAL A 180 -9.55 4.93 29.41
CA VAL A 180 -10.82 4.25 29.15
C VAL A 180 -11.26 3.65 30.47
N GLU A 181 -12.31 4.22 31.10
CA GLU A 181 -12.93 3.58 32.26
C GLU A 181 -13.48 2.22 31.83
N ALA A 182 -12.87 1.16 32.34
CA ALA A 182 -13.32 -0.21 32.16
C ALA A 182 -14.65 -0.40 32.94
N GLY A 183 -15.77 -0.01 32.33
CA GLY A 183 -17.09 -0.15 32.96
C GLY A 183 -18.27 0.54 32.31
N ALA A 184 -18.10 1.44 31.33
CA ALA A 184 -19.22 2.14 30.69
C ALA A 184 -19.87 1.33 29.56
N THR A 185 -20.51 0.21 29.89
CA THR A 185 -21.63 -0.32 29.08
C THR A 185 -22.86 0.56 29.36
N GLY A 186 -23.07 1.62 28.59
CA GLY A 186 -24.31 2.39 28.73
C GLY A 186 -24.25 3.78 28.13
N GLY A 187 -24.83 3.94 26.95
CA GLY A 187 -25.06 5.24 26.33
C GLY A 187 -24.84 5.20 24.82
N LEU A 188 -25.82 4.67 24.09
CA LEU A 188 -25.96 4.92 22.66
C LEU A 188 -26.17 6.43 22.43
N GLN A 189 -25.09 7.22 22.42
CA GLN A 189 -25.13 8.50 21.74
C GLN A 189 -25.30 8.23 20.25
N GLN A 190 -26.23 8.94 19.62
CA GLN A 190 -26.69 8.79 18.23
C GLN A 190 -25.58 9.09 17.19
N GLY A 191 -24.52 8.29 17.18
CA GLY A 191 -23.59 8.12 16.07
C GLY A 191 -23.93 6.84 15.31
N SER A 192 -23.85 6.88 13.98
CA SER A 192 -24.12 5.76 13.08
C SER A 192 -23.47 4.46 13.58
N ALA A 193 -24.27 3.43 13.82
CA ALA A 193 -23.93 2.20 14.57
C ALA A 193 -22.80 1.32 13.97
N ASN A 194 -22.20 1.73 12.86
CA ASN A 194 -21.07 1.06 12.19
C ASN A 194 -19.81 1.93 12.03
N GLN A 195 -19.74 3.09 12.69
CA GLN A 195 -18.46 3.79 12.79
C GLN A 195 -17.72 3.24 14.02
N PRO A 196 -16.53 2.61 13.86
CA PRO A 196 -15.73 2.22 15.01
C PRO A 196 -15.54 3.45 15.90
N SER A 197 -15.78 3.29 17.21
CA SER A 197 -15.67 4.37 18.19
C SER A 197 -14.32 5.06 18.00
N GLN A 198 -14.36 6.33 17.57
CA GLN A 198 -13.15 7.09 17.39
C GLN A 198 -12.58 7.41 18.77
N PRO A 199 -11.24 7.30 18.96
CA PRO A 199 -10.63 7.68 20.22
C PRO A 199 -10.97 9.14 20.53
N GLN A 200 -11.49 9.38 21.73
CA GLN A 200 -11.79 10.72 22.19
C GLN A 200 -10.47 11.47 22.41
N LEU A 201 -10.22 12.50 21.60
CA LEU A 201 -9.02 13.31 21.72
C LEU A 201 -9.15 14.36 22.83
N PRO A 202 -8.02 14.78 23.44
CA PRO A 202 -8.00 15.91 24.36
C PRO A 202 -8.61 17.18 23.76
N PRO A 203 -9.19 18.08 24.58
CA PRO A 203 -9.68 19.37 24.12
C PRO A 203 -8.62 20.15 23.32
N GLY A 204 -9.02 20.69 22.16
CA GLY A 204 -8.13 21.41 21.25
C GLY A 204 -7.35 20.52 20.28
N MET A 205 -7.46 19.19 20.38
CA MET A 205 -6.92 18.25 19.40
C MET A 205 -8.02 17.62 18.55
N PHE A 206 -7.75 17.47 17.24
CA PHE A 206 -8.75 16.96 16.31
C PHE A 206 -8.10 16.12 15.22
N THR A 207 -8.83 15.16 14.66
CA THR A 207 -8.37 14.41 13.48
C THR A 207 -8.88 15.07 12.21
N ALA A 208 -8.27 14.74 11.07
CA ALA A 208 -8.80 15.15 9.77
C ALA A 208 -10.24 14.65 9.51
N ASP A 209 -10.68 13.57 10.18
CA ASP A 209 -12.02 13.03 10.04
C ASP A 209 -13.05 13.77 10.92
N THR A 210 -12.66 14.39 12.05
CA THR A 210 -13.57 15.18 12.90
C THR A 210 -13.61 16.67 12.56
N MET A 211 -12.59 17.15 11.84
CA MET A 211 -12.49 18.53 11.37
C MET A 211 -13.63 18.93 10.42
N GLN A 212 -14.09 20.18 10.55
CA GLN A 212 -15.06 20.78 9.62
C GLN A 212 -14.55 22.14 9.12
N MET A 213 -13.94 22.15 7.93
CA MET A 213 -13.51 23.37 7.24
C MET A 213 -14.69 24.09 6.55
N GLY A 214 -15.71 24.46 7.33
CA GLY A 214 -16.86 25.22 6.83
C GLY A 214 -16.48 26.62 6.36
N ALA A 215 -17.32 27.22 5.51
CA ALA A 215 -17.14 28.60 5.03
C ALA A 215 -17.25 29.66 6.14
N ALA A 216 -17.86 29.33 7.29
CA ALA A 216 -18.14 30.25 8.39
C ALA A 216 -17.23 30.08 9.63
N ALA A 217 -16.24 29.17 9.59
CA ALA A 217 -15.33 29.00 10.72
C ALA A 217 -14.28 30.13 10.72
N ASP A 218 -14.50 31.17 11.54
CA ASP A 218 -13.48 32.18 11.79
C ASP A 218 -12.32 31.58 12.60
N LEU A 219 -11.16 31.52 11.97
CA LEU A 219 -9.91 31.07 12.57
C LEU A 219 -8.93 32.23 12.76
N GLY A 220 -9.39 33.46 12.60
CA GLY A 220 -8.64 34.70 12.74
C GLY A 220 -7.85 34.73 14.03
N GLY A 221 -6.54 34.96 13.90
CA GLY A 221 -5.63 35.12 15.04
C GLY A 221 -5.27 33.83 15.79
N LYS A 222 -5.92 32.70 15.51
CA LYS A 222 -5.60 31.41 16.16
C LYS A 222 -4.27 30.86 15.64
N ARG A 223 -3.50 30.26 16.53
CA ARG A 223 -2.28 29.50 16.24
C ARG A 223 -2.64 28.03 16.07
N LEU A 224 -2.46 27.50 14.87
CA LEU A 224 -2.80 26.12 14.55
C LEU A 224 -1.57 25.34 14.16
N VAL A 225 -1.44 24.14 14.69
CA VAL A 225 -0.41 23.18 14.26
C VAL A 225 -1.08 22.01 13.56
N VAL A 226 -0.78 21.84 12.28
CA VAL A 226 -1.26 20.71 11.47
C VAL A 226 -0.15 19.68 11.33
N ILE A 227 -0.42 18.44 11.76
CA ILE A 227 0.55 17.34 11.72
C ILE A 227 0.24 16.42 10.52
N GLY A 228 1.19 16.30 9.61
CA GLY A 228 1.09 15.43 8.44
C GLY A 228 1.72 16.07 7.20
N GLY A 229 2.02 15.27 6.17
CA GLY A 229 2.60 15.75 4.91
C GLY A 229 1.77 15.42 3.67
N GLY A 230 0.58 14.84 3.84
CA GLY A 230 -0.26 14.40 2.72
C GLY A 230 -1.30 15.43 2.28
N MET A 231 -2.08 15.06 1.28
CA MET A 231 -3.22 15.83 0.76
C MET A 231 -4.13 16.43 1.84
N SER A 232 -4.58 15.63 2.83
CA SER A 232 -5.47 16.15 3.89
C SER A 232 -4.77 17.21 4.75
N ALA A 233 -3.50 17.00 5.12
CA ALA A 233 -2.74 17.95 5.92
C ALA A 233 -2.56 19.28 5.17
N GLY A 234 -2.18 19.21 3.89
CA GLY A 234 -2.03 20.40 3.06
C GLY A 234 -3.36 21.16 2.84
N LEU A 235 -4.46 20.45 2.58
CA LEU A 235 -5.78 21.09 2.41
C LEU A 235 -6.25 21.79 3.67
N LEU A 236 -6.10 21.14 4.83
CA LEU A 236 -6.44 21.71 6.13
C LEU A 236 -5.56 22.92 6.44
N ALA A 237 -4.23 22.80 6.26
CA ALA A 237 -3.30 23.90 6.50
C ALA A 237 -3.59 25.12 5.60
N ALA A 238 -3.80 24.89 4.31
CA ALA A 238 -4.12 25.95 3.36
C ALA A 238 -5.46 26.61 3.68
N GLY A 239 -6.50 25.79 3.90
CA GLY A 239 -7.84 26.30 4.21
C GLY A 239 -7.90 27.07 5.52
N ALA A 240 -7.08 26.70 6.51
CA ALA A 240 -7.01 27.41 7.79
C ALA A 240 -6.26 28.74 7.68
N ALA A 241 -5.13 28.76 6.97
CA ALA A 241 -4.37 29.98 6.72
C ALA A 241 -5.17 31.03 5.93
N GLU A 242 -5.99 30.60 4.98
CA GLU A 242 -6.91 31.47 4.23
C GLU A 242 -8.04 32.05 5.09
N ARG A 243 -8.38 31.38 6.20
CA ARG A 243 -9.37 31.82 7.19
C ARG A 243 -8.74 32.61 8.35
N GLY A 244 -7.54 33.14 8.15
CA GLY A 244 -6.89 34.06 9.09
C GLY A 244 -6.11 33.41 10.24
N ALA A 245 -5.97 32.08 10.25
CA ALA A 245 -5.12 31.41 11.23
C ALA A 245 -3.63 31.60 10.93
N ARG A 246 -2.80 31.61 11.97
CA ARG A 246 -1.35 31.40 11.86
C ARG A 246 -1.07 29.91 11.93
N VAL A 247 -0.66 29.32 10.81
CA VAL A 247 -0.56 27.86 10.69
C VAL A 247 0.90 27.42 10.65
N HIS A 248 1.24 26.38 11.43
CA HIS A 248 2.45 25.58 11.25
C HIS A 248 2.06 24.20 10.71
N LEU A 249 2.57 23.84 9.54
CA LEU A 249 2.45 22.50 8.96
C LEU A 249 3.72 21.71 9.28
N VAL A 250 3.61 20.70 10.14
CA VAL A 250 4.75 19.88 10.59
C VAL A 250 4.78 18.57 9.83
N CYS A 251 5.88 18.33 9.12
CA CYS A 251 6.07 17.16 8.27
C CYS A 251 7.35 16.40 8.65
N ARG A 252 7.23 15.09 8.91
CA ARG A 252 8.39 14.21 9.20
C ARG A 252 9.38 14.07 8.04
N ARG A 253 8.93 14.37 6.82
CA ARG A 253 9.71 14.30 5.57
C ARG A 253 9.43 15.57 4.76
N PRO A 254 10.31 15.94 3.81
CA PRO A 254 9.99 16.95 2.82
C PRO A 254 8.70 16.62 2.07
N LEU A 255 7.89 17.64 1.78
CA LEU A 255 6.68 17.52 0.99
C LEU A 255 7.05 17.06 -0.42
N LYS A 256 6.46 15.94 -0.85
CA LYS A 256 6.73 15.38 -2.17
C LYS A 256 5.58 15.72 -3.13
N PRO A 257 5.80 16.58 -4.15
CA PRO A 257 4.80 16.80 -5.18
C PRO A 257 4.66 15.54 -6.04
N GLN A 258 3.46 14.97 -6.09
CA GLN A 258 3.10 13.87 -6.99
C GLN A 258 1.71 14.08 -7.57
N PRO A 259 1.49 13.76 -8.86
CA PRO A 259 0.19 14.01 -9.49
C PRO A 259 -0.95 13.26 -8.81
N PHE A 260 -0.70 12.02 -8.41
CA PHE A 260 -1.70 11.12 -7.83
C PHE A 260 -1.17 10.42 -6.57
N GLU A 261 -1.98 9.54 -5.98
CA GLU A 261 -1.58 8.75 -4.81
C GLU A 261 -0.63 7.60 -5.17
N THR A 262 -0.82 6.98 -6.33
CA THR A 262 0.02 5.91 -6.86
C THR A 262 0.46 6.26 -8.28
N GLU A 263 1.56 5.68 -8.75
CA GLU A 263 1.90 5.76 -10.17
C GLU A 263 0.79 5.11 -11.01
N VAL A 264 0.48 5.71 -12.16
CA VAL A 264 -0.54 5.22 -13.11
C VAL A 264 -0.30 3.75 -13.53
N GLY A 265 0.94 3.26 -13.52
CA GLY A 265 1.24 1.85 -13.78
C GLY A 265 0.57 0.87 -12.81
N TRP A 266 0.18 1.31 -11.61
CA TRP A 266 -0.55 0.53 -10.62
C TRP A 266 -2.06 0.48 -10.87
N TRP A 267 -2.57 1.24 -11.85
CA TRP A 267 -3.99 1.26 -12.20
C TRP A 267 -4.35 0.23 -13.28
N GLY A 268 -3.38 -0.59 -13.69
CA GLY A 268 -3.53 -1.59 -14.73
C GLY A 268 -2.41 -2.63 -14.68
N ALA A 269 -2.28 -3.39 -15.77
CA ALA A 269 -1.44 -4.58 -15.83
C ALA A 269 0.06 -4.33 -15.56
N LYS A 270 0.59 -3.12 -15.87
CA LYS A 270 2.03 -2.81 -15.83
C LYS A 270 2.69 -3.20 -14.50
N HIS A 271 2.11 -2.81 -13.36
CA HIS A 271 2.61 -3.21 -12.04
C HIS A 271 1.75 -4.28 -11.37
N LEU A 272 0.47 -4.39 -11.74
CA LEU A 272 -0.42 -5.38 -11.14
C LEU A 272 -0.10 -6.82 -11.58
N ASN A 273 0.48 -7.04 -12.75
CA ASN A 273 0.84 -8.39 -13.21
C ASN A 273 1.91 -9.02 -12.30
N SER A 274 3.00 -8.30 -12.02
CA SER A 274 4.04 -8.80 -11.10
C SER A 274 3.56 -8.83 -9.66
N TYR A 275 2.75 -7.85 -9.24
CA TYR A 275 2.17 -7.84 -7.90
C TYR A 275 1.31 -9.08 -7.60
N ARG A 276 0.52 -9.54 -8.58
CA ARG A 276 -0.34 -10.73 -8.43
C ARG A 276 0.46 -12.02 -8.21
N GLN A 277 1.71 -12.07 -8.66
CA GLN A 277 2.61 -13.21 -8.47
C GLN A 277 3.30 -13.22 -7.09
N VAL A 278 3.08 -12.21 -6.25
CA VAL A 278 3.66 -12.17 -4.90
C VAL A 278 2.76 -12.95 -3.96
N ASP A 279 3.12 -14.14 -3.52
CA ASP A 279 2.26 -14.92 -2.61
C ASP A 279 2.32 -14.46 -1.14
N SER A 280 3.44 -13.87 -0.73
CA SER A 280 3.61 -13.40 0.65
C SER A 280 2.81 -12.12 0.94
N ALA A 281 1.81 -12.20 1.81
CA ALA A 281 1.01 -11.05 2.23
C ALA A 281 1.84 -9.92 2.88
N PRO A 282 2.84 -10.18 3.75
CA PRO A 282 3.75 -9.13 4.22
C PRO A 282 4.49 -8.40 3.07
N ARG A 283 4.96 -9.14 2.06
CA ARG A 283 5.59 -8.54 0.86
C ARG A 283 4.59 -7.72 0.05
N ARG A 284 3.35 -8.18 -0.11
CA ARG A 284 2.25 -7.41 -0.74
C ARG A 284 1.98 -6.09 0.00
N ILE A 285 1.93 -6.09 1.34
CA ILE A 285 1.78 -4.86 2.13
C ILE A 285 2.95 -3.92 1.92
N ALA A 286 4.19 -4.43 1.96
CA ALA A 286 5.38 -3.63 1.72
C ALA A 286 5.38 -2.99 0.32
N ALA A 287 5.00 -3.75 -0.72
CA ALA A 287 4.84 -3.24 -2.08
C ALA A 287 3.77 -2.13 -2.14
N CYS A 288 2.61 -2.33 -1.49
CA CYS A 288 1.56 -1.34 -1.45
C CYS A 288 1.97 -0.05 -0.70
N ARG A 289 2.69 -0.18 0.41
CA ARG A 289 3.23 0.96 1.18
C ARG A 289 4.27 1.74 0.37
N ARG A 290 5.10 1.07 -0.42
CA ARG A 290 6.08 1.69 -1.32
C ARG A 290 5.39 2.44 -2.47
N ALA A 291 4.40 1.81 -3.11
CA ALA A 291 3.72 2.35 -4.27
C ALA A 291 2.89 3.63 -4.00
N ARG A 292 2.20 3.72 -2.86
CA ARG A 292 1.42 4.91 -2.48
C ARG A 292 2.29 6.13 -2.16
N GLY A 293 3.57 5.90 -1.84
CA GLY A 293 4.38 6.89 -1.14
C GLY A 293 3.73 7.30 0.19
N GLN A 294 4.42 8.08 1.02
CA GLN A 294 3.85 8.61 2.25
C GLN A 294 3.97 10.14 2.23
N GLY A 295 2.87 10.83 2.51
CA GLY A 295 2.88 12.29 2.62
C GLY A 295 3.13 13.00 1.29
N THR A 296 2.37 12.62 0.27
CA THR A 296 2.44 13.25 -1.06
C THR A 296 1.29 14.24 -1.25
N VAL A 297 1.59 15.35 -1.93
CA VAL A 297 0.64 16.42 -2.27
C VAL A 297 0.62 16.63 -3.78
N HIS A 298 -0.52 16.97 -4.36
CA HIS A 298 -0.56 17.29 -5.79
C HIS A 298 0.00 18.69 -6.06
N LEU A 299 0.37 18.96 -7.32
CA LEU A 299 1.07 20.20 -7.69
C LEU A 299 0.27 21.49 -7.43
N PRO A 300 -1.01 21.62 -7.81
CA PRO A 300 -1.84 22.77 -7.41
C PRO A 300 -1.84 23.08 -5.90
N LEU A 301 -2.06 22.09 -5.02
CA LEU A 301 -2.00 22.26 -3.57
C LEU A 301 -0.59 22.64 -3.10
N TRP A 302 0.45 22.01 -3.63
CA TRP A 302 1.83 22.37 -3.30
C TRP A 302 2.12 23.84 -3.61
N ARG A 303 1.69 24.34 -4.79
CA ARG A 303 1.81 25.76 -5.17
C ARG A 303 1.04 26.67 -4.22
N ARG A 304 -0.19 26.28 -3.85
CA ARG A 304 -1.03 27.00 -2.90
C ARG A 304 -0.35 27.12 -1.53
N LEU A 305 0.24 26.03 -1.02
CA LEU A 305 1.01 26.05 0.23
C LEU A 305 2.22 26.99 0.12
N ALA A 306 2.98 26.93 -0.98
CA ALA A 306 4.13 27.81 -1.21
C ALA A 306 3.74 29.29 -1.27
N GLN A 307 2.61 29.64 -1.90
CA GLN A 307 2.09 31.01 -1.93
C GLN A 307 1.68 31.51 -0.54
N LEU A 308 1.02 30.67 0.25
CA LEU A 308 0.64 31.01 1.62
C LEU A 308 1.86 31.18 2.53
N ALA A 309 2.90 30.38 2.32
CA ALA A 309 4.16 30.51 3.03
C ALA A 309 4.92 31.79 2.65
N ALA A 310 5.01 32.12 1.37
CA ALA A 310 5.59 33.38 0.89
C ALA A 310 4.86 34.61 1.43
N ALA A 311 3.54 34.50 1.65
CA ALA A 311 2.72 35.54 2.28
C ALA A 311 2.81 35.58 3.82
N GLY A 312 3.64 34.74 4.46
CA GLY A 312 3.81 34.68 5.92
C GLY A 312 2.61 34.15 6.69
N ARG A 313 1.63 33.53 6.02
CA ARG A 313 0.40 32.97 6.63
C ARG A 313 0.55 31.51 7.08
N LEU A 314 1.56 30.82 6.55
CA LEU A 314 1.84 29.40 6.79
C LEU A 314 3.34 29.20 6.95
N THR A 315 3.76 28.49 7.99
CA THR A 315 5.12 27.98 8.14
C THR A 315 5.14 26.48 7.88
N VAL A 316 5.94 26.02 6.93
CA VAL A 316 6.11 24.58 6.66
C VAL A 316 7.41 24.11 7.33
N LEU A 317 7.27 23.20 8.28
CA LEU A 317 8.38 22.62 9.04
C LEU A 317 8.64 21.18 8.57
N GLU A 318 9.48 21.07 7.56
CA GLU A 318 9.88 19.79 6.98
C GLU A 318 11.03 19.13 7.74
N GLY A 319 10.99 17.80 7.86
CA GLY A 319 12.01 17.04 8.60
C GLY A 319 11.88 17.17 10.12
N TYR A 320 10.69 17.51 10.62
CA TYR A 320 10.40 17.61 12.05
C TYR A 320 9.30 16.65 12.47
N GLU A 321 9.39 16.18 13.70
CA GLU A 321 8.35 15.41 14.36
C GLU A 321 8.10 15.94 15.77
N VAL A 322 6.86 15.76 16.23
CA VAL A 322 6.48 16.08 17.61
C VAL A 322 7.00 14.98 18.51
N ALA A 323 7.86 15.34 19.46
CA ALA A 323 8.39 14.46 20.49
C ALA A 323 7.43 14.36 21.68
N ALA A 324 6.84 15.50 22.06
CA ALA A 324 5.89 15.60 23.16
C ALA A 324 4.92 16.77 22.92
N ALA A 325 3.76 16.72 23.56
CA ALA A 325 2.83 17.84 23.61
C ALA A 325 2.31 18.00 25.04
N GLU A 326 2.37 19.22 25.54
CA GLU A 326 1.95 19.57 26.90
C GLU A 326 0.84 20.60 26.84
N ARG A 327 -0.15 20.43 27.72
CA ARG A 327 -1.24 21.39 27.85
C ARG A 327 -0.79 22.56 28.72
N GLN A 328 -1.00 23.78 28.25
CA GLN A 328 -0.80 25.00 29.03
C GLN A 328 -2.14 25.54 29.55
N GLY A 329 -2.21 25.80 30.85
CA GLY A 329 -3.37 26.39 31.55
C GLY A 329 -3.96 25.48 32.64
N ALA A 330 -4.23 26.07 33.81
CA ALA A 330 -4.80 25.39 34.97
C ALA A 330 -6.25 24.95 34.72
N ALA A 331 -6.64 23.84 35.36
CA ALA A 331 -8.02 23.40 35.47
C ALA A 331 -8.78 24.34 36.41
N GLU A 332 -9.08 25.57 35.98
CA GLU A 332 -10.07 26.40 36.66
C GLU A 332 -11.41 26.25 35.95
N ALA A 333 -12.37 25.69 36.68
CA ALA A 333 -13.76 25.59 36.28
C ALA A 333 -14.38 27.00 36.22
N GLY A 334 -14.26 27.66 35.08
CA GLY A 334 -14.83 28.98 34.85
C GLY A 334 -14.67 29.38 33.39
N ALA A 335 -15.76 29.81 32.77
CA ALA A 335 -15.92 30.07 31.34
C ALA A 335 -14.75 30.80 30.63
N GLY A 336 -14.29 30.25 29.51
CA GLY A 336 -13.78 31.04 28.37
C GLY A 336 -12.29 31.00 28.03
N ALA A 337 -11.41 30.43 28.86
CA ALA A 337 -9.99 30.31 28.52
C ALA A 337 -9.75 29.10 27.59
N GLY A 338 -9.51 29.36 26.30
CA GLY A 338 -9.21 28.31 25.31
C GLY A 338 -7.97 27.50 25.70
N VAL A 339 -8.07 26.18 25.62
CA VAL A 339 -6.95 25.27 25.90
C VAL A 339 -5.81 25.56 24.92
N SER A 340 -4.64 25.91 25.45
CA SER A 340 -3.41 26.07 24.66
C SER A 340 -2.51 24.85 24.83
N TRP A 341 -1.79 24.50 23.78
CA TRP A 341 -0.82 23.41 23.73
C TRP A 341 0.56 23.98 23.45
N VAL A 342 1.60 23.31 23.95
CA VAL A 342 2.98 23.50 23.47
C VAL A 342 3.51 22.18 22.99
N LEU A 343 3.93 22.16 21.72
CA LEU A 343 4.48 20.99 21.07
C LEU A 343 6.00 21.12 21.02
N THR A 344 6.69 20.13 21.56
CA THR A 344 8.15 20.02 21.47
C THR A 344 8.50 19.26 20.21
N LEU A 345 9.16 19.94 19.28
CA LEU A 345 9.63 19.36 18.02
C LEU A 345 11.09 18.92 18.11
N ARG A 346 11.39 17.82 17.41
CA ARG A 346 12.76 17.36 17.13
C ARG A 346 12.94 17.07 15.64
N ARG A 347 14.18 17.00 15.18
CA ARG A 347 14.49 16.51 13.84
C ARG A 347 14.01 15.06 13.69
N SER A 348 13.29 14.79 12.60
CA SER A 348 12.86 13.43 12.30
C SER A 348 14.01 12.63 11.70
N ALA A 349 14.21 11.40 12.15
CA ALA A 349 15.14 10.45 11.53
C ALA A 349 14.80 10.12 10.06
N LEU A 350 13.60 10.53 9.61
CA LEU A 350 13.11 10.33 8.25
C LEU A 350 13.40 11.52 7.32
N ALA A 351 14.04 12.59 7.82
CA ALA A 351 14.44 13.72 7.00
C ALA A 351 15.52 13.28 5.97
N ALA A 352 15.38 13.72 4.72
CA ALA A 352 16.40 13.49 3.71
C ALA A 352 17.71 14.21 4.13
N GLY A 353 18.83 13.49 4.17
CA GLY A 353 20.13 14.04 4.54
C GLY A 353 20.59 13.82 5.98
N ALA A 354 19.97 12.91 6.76
CA ALA A 354 20.61 12.40 7.96
C ALA A 354 21.85 11.58 7.53
N ALA A 355 23.01 12.23 7.46
CA ALA A 355 24.28 11.54 7.34
C ALA A 355 24.36 10.46 8.44
N PRO A 356 24.97 9.29 8.17
CA PRO A 356 25.25 8.35 9.24
C PRO A 356 26.09 9.09 10.28
N GLU A 357 25.58 9.19 11.51
CA GLU A 357 26.45 9.33 12.66
C GLU A 357 27.52 8.26 12.51
N GLN A 358 28.77 8.70 12.37
CA GLN A 358 29.93 7.84 12.22
C GLN A 358 29.97 6.89 13.42
N ALA A 359 29.50 5.66 13.22
CA ALA A 359 29.83 4.57 14.11
C ALA A 359 31.31 4.20 13.87
N ALA A 360 32.06 4.15 14.98
CA ALA A 360 33.44 3.68 15.12
C ALA A 360 34.57 4.71 14.89
N GLY A 361 34.61 5.72 15.76
CA GLY A 361 35.85 6.21 16.36
C GLY A 361 35.70 6.13 17.88
N GLN A 362 36.69 5.58 18.59
CA GLN A 362 36.69 5.47 20.06
C GLN A 362 36.38 6.83 20.72
N PRO A 363 35.63 6.87 21.84
CA PRO A 363 35.34 8.14 22.51
C PRO A 363 36.64 8.69 23.10
N ALA A 364 37.14 9.79 22.53
CA ALA A 364 38.04 10.66 23.26
C ALA A 364 37.25 11.23 24.44
N ALA A 365 37.74 11.00 25.66
CA ALA A 365 37.14 11.53 26.87
C ALA A 365 37.13 13.07 26.79
N GLY A 366 35.94 13.66 26.82
CA GLY A 366 35.76 15.10 26.95
C GLY A 366 35.21 15.78 25.71
N ASP A 367 33.97 15.46 25.31
CA ASP A 367 33.13 16.45 24.65
C ASP A 367 31.67 16.22 25.07
N ALA A 368 31.09 17.22 25.73
CA ALA A 368 29.69 17.19 26.13
C ALA A 368 28.83 17.09 24.87
N ALA A 369 27.96 16.07 24.82
CA ALA A 369 26.97 15.92 23.76
C ALA A 369 26.24 17.24 23.54
N GLN A 370 26.45 17.87 22.38
CA GLN A 370 25.75 19.10 22.02
C GLN A 370 24.24 18.83 22.06
N PRO A 371 23.43 19.66 22.76
CA PRO A 371 22.01 19.40 22.91
C PRO A 371 21.32 19.41 21.54
N VAL A 372 20.57 18.35 21.25
CA VAL A 372 19.68 18.28 20.08
C VAL A 372 18.79 19.52 20.11
N GLN A 373 18.85 20.35 19.06
CA GLN A 373 18.12 21.61 18.97
C GLN A 373 16.61 21.33 18.95
N GLN A 374 15.96 21.41 20.12
CA GLN A 374 14.53 21.24 20.29
C GLN A 374 13.83 22.59 20.12
N GLN A 375 12.72 22.61 19.37
CA GLN A 375 11.91 23.80 19.14
C GLN A 375 10.55 23.62 19.76
N GLN A 376 10.09 24.61 20.55
CA GLN A 376 8.73 24.61 21.10
C GLN A 376 7.79 25.42 20.20
N LEU A 377 6.60 24.88 19.96
CA LEU A 377 5.55 25.52 19.18
C LEU A 377 4.26 25.63 19.99
N PRO A 378 3.81 26.86 20.35
CA PRO A 378 2.52 27.03 20.97
C PRO A 378 1.39 26.93 19.94
N ALA A 379 0.28 26.33 20.33
CA ALA A 379 -0.87 26.07 19.47
C ALA A 379 -2.18 26.18 20.27
N ASP A 380 -3.15 26.91 19.75
CA ASP A 380 -4.51 26.92 20.30
C ASP A 380 -5.29 25.67 19.86
N GLN A 381 -4.92 25.09 18.71
CA GLN A 381 -5.40 23.77 18.30
C GLN A 381 -4.34 22.96 17.56
N VAL A 382 -4.44 21.64 17.68
CA VAL A 382 -3.59 20.66 16.99
C VAL A 382 -4.45 19.78 16.11
N TRP A 383 -4.16 19.76 14.80
CA TRP A 383 -4.91 19.00 13.82
C TRP A 383 -4.07 17.82 13.30
N LEU A 384 -4.51 16.61 13.63
CA LEU A 384 -3.88 15.35 13.29
C LEU A 384 -4.37 14.87 11.91
N ALA A 385 -3.62 15.21 10.87
CA ALA A 385 -3.86 14.82 9.48
C ALA A 385 -2.88 13.72 9.03
N CYS A 386 -2.71 12.71 9.88
CA CYS A 386 -1.70 11.65 9.75
C CYS A 386 -2.13 10.46 8.88
N GLY A 387 -3.26 10.58 8.18
CA GLY A 387 -3.85 9.52 7.37
C GLY A 387 -4.90 8.72 8.13
N ALA A 388 -5.46 7.72 7.44
CA ALA A 388 -6.37 6.74 8.02
C ALA A 388 -5.81 5.34 7.79
N ALA A 389 -6.05 4.43 8.71
CA ALA A 389 -5.76 3.01 8.65
C ALA A 389 -7.02 2.21 8.31
N TYR A 390 -6.82 0.94 7.98
CA TYR A 390 -7.86 -0.07 7.85
C TYR A 390 -7.49 -1.25 8.75
N ASN A 391 -8.46 -1.80 9.46
CA ASN A 391 -8.28 -2.98 10.30
C ASN A 391 -9.59 -3.78 10.32
N ALA A 392 -9.63 -4.91 9.60
CA ALA A 392 -10.80 -5.77 9.54
C ALA A 392 -11.19 -6.34 10.91
N ALA A 393 -10.23 -6.62 11.80
CA ALA A 393 -10.52 -7.13 13.14
C ALA A 393 -11.20 -6.09 14.05
N ALA A 394 -11.07 -4.80 13.73
CA ALA A 394 -11.73 -3.71 14.47
C ALA A 394 -13.13 -3.37 13.93
N ASP A 395 -13.55 -3.99 12.82
CA ASP A 395 -14.89 -3.86 12.27
C ASP A 395 -15.75 -5.01 12.82
N PRO A 396 -16.78 -4.73 13.64
CA PRO A 396 -17.57 -5.77 14.30
C PRO A 396 -18.22 -6.76 13.32
N VAL A 397 -18.64 -6.29 12.14
CA VAL A 397 -19.28 -7.15 11.13
C VAL A 397 -18.26 -8.11 10.53
N LEU A 398 -17.05 -7.63 10.22
CA LEU A 398 -15.98 -8.47 9.67
C LEU A 398 -15.35 -9.38 10.74
N ALA A 399 -15.28 -8.92 11.99
CA ALA A 399 -14.80 -9.73 13.10
C ALA A 399 -15.76 -10.91 13.38
N ASP A 400 -17.07 -10.68 13.37
CA ASP A 400 -18.08 -11.75 13.48
C ASP A 400 -18.03 -12.69 12.25
N LEU A 401 -17.92 -12.14 11.04
CA LEU A 401 -17.79 -12.95 9.82
C LEU A 401 -16.54 -13.85 9.87
N ALA A 402 -15.42 -13.36 10.40
CA ALA A 402 -14.18 -14.13 10.54
C ALA A 402 -14.29 -15.27 11.57
N GLN A 403 -15.20 -15.19 12.54
CA GLN A 403 -15.49 -16.30 13.46
C GLN A 403 -16.29 -17.41 12.76
N GLN A 404 -17.19 -17.04 11.85
CA GLN A 404 -18.00 -17.98 11.07
C GLN A 404 -17.21 -18.64 9.93
N ALA A 405 -16.38 -17.85 9.23
CA ALA A 405 -15.57 -18.28 8.10
C ALA A 405 -14.13 -17.75 8.28
N PRO A 406 -13.20 -18.56 8.83
CA PRO A 406 -11.85 -18.11 9.14
C PRO A 406 -11.07 -17.62 7.91
N ALA A 407 -10.53 -16.40 7.99
CA ALA A 407 -9.63 -15.83 7.01
C ALA A 407 -8.42 -15.15 7.70
N PRO A 408 -7.18 -15.39 7.26
CA PRO A 408 -6.01 -14.73 7.82
C PRO A 408 -6.06 -13.21 7.64
N LEU A 409 -5.52 -12.49 8.62
CA LEU A 409 -5.29 -11.05 8.52
C LEU A 409 -3.79 -10.77 8.50
N THR A 410 -3.33 -9.88 7.62
CA THR A 410 -1.95 -9.35 7.67
C THR A 410 -2.01 -7.83 7.70
N GLY A 411 -1.42 -7.22 8.73
CA GLY A 411 -1.45 -5.76 8.92
C GLY A 411 -2.86 -5.15 8.91
N GLY A 412 -3.86 -5.92 9.37
CA GLY A 412 -5.28 -5.52 9.40
C GLY A 412 -6.07 -5.82 8.12
N TYR A 413 -5.45 -6.35 7.06
CA TYR A 413 -6.11 -6.66 5.79
C TYR A 413 -6.43 -8.16 5.65
N PRO A 414 -7.67 -8.54 5.27
CA PRO A 414 -8.06 -9.93 5.11
C PRO A 414 -7.52 -10.55 3.82
N TRP A 415 -7.22 -11.85 3.89
CA TRP A 415 -6.87 -12.65 2.73
C TRP A 415 -8.14 -13.07 2.00
N LEU A 416 -8.49 -12.29 0.98
CA LEU A 416 -9.61 -12.59 0.09
C LEU A 416 -9.17 -13.47 -1.06
N ASP A 417 -10.14 -14.05 -1.75
CA ASP A 417 -9.89 -14.71 -3.01
C ASP A 417 -9.38 -13.70 -4.06
N ASP A 418 -8.20 -13.97 -4.63
CA ASP A 418 -7.59 -13.04 -5.59
C ASP A 418 -8.39 -12.93 -6.90
N GLU A 419 -9.15 -13.95 -7.28
CA GLU A 419 -9.93 -13.95 -8.52
C GLU A 419 -11.26 -13.20 -8.40
N SER A 420 -11.89 -13.24 -7.23
CA SER A 420 -13.27 -12.76 -7.06
C SER A 420 -13.46 -11.68 -5.98
N LEU A 421 -12.51 -11.53 -5.04
CA LEU A 421 -12.65 -10.75 -3.80
C LEU A 421 -13.72 -11.28 -2.84
N CYS A 422 -14.13 -12.53 -3.04
CA CYS A 422 -15.01 -13.24 -2.12
C CYS A 422 -14.24 -13.58 -0.83
N TRP A 423 -14.95 -13.49 0.30
CA TRP A 423 -14.50 -14.00 1.58
C TRP A 423 -14.47 -15.53 1.52
N PRO A 424 -13.32 -16.18 1.73
CA PRO A 424 -13.23 -17.64 1.67
C PRO A 424 -14.22 -18.31 2.63
N GLY A 425 -15.12 -19.14 2.10
CA GLY A 425 -16.13 -19.86 2.89
C GLY A 425 -17.43 -19.10 3.17
N ALA A 426 -17.56 -17.83 2.77
CA ALA A 426 -18.81 -17.08 2.94
C ALA A 426 -19.24 -16.34 1.65
N PRO A 427 -20.55 -16.25 1.35
CA PRO A 427 -21.07 -15.51 0.19
C PRO A 427 -21.05 -13.99 0.41
N VAL A 428 -19.89 -13.47 0.82
CA VAL A 428 -19.63 -12.06 1.09
C VAL A 428 -18.46 -11.60 0.24
N PHE A 429 -18.65 -10.52 -0.51
CA PHE A 429 -17.61 -9.89 -1.33
C PHE A 429 -17.18 -8.57 -0.69
N LEU A 430 -15.89 -8.29 -0.64
CA LEU A 430 -15.39 -7.02 -0.12
C LEU A 430 -14.97 -6.09 -1.28
N LEU A 431 -15.30 -4.81 -1.17
CA LEU A 431 -14.76 -3.77 -2.04
C LEU A 431 -14.16 -2.61 -1.23
N GLY A 432 -13.27 -1.86 -1.87
CA GLY A 432 -12.58 -0.73 -1.26
C GLY A 432 -11.31 -1.17 -0.54
N ARG A 433 -10.91 -0.39 0.47
CA ARG A 433 -9.56 -0.51 1.07
C ARG A 433 -9.24 -1.88 1.65
N GLY A 434 -10.24 -2.62 2.13
CA GLY A 434 -10.04 -3.99 2.65
C GLY A 434 -9.50 -4.98 1.62
N THR A 435 -9.62 -4.66 0.33
CA THR A 435 -9.14 -5.50 -0.77
C THR A 435 -7.67 -5.24 -1.14
N LEU A 436 -6.93 -4.47 -0.33
CA LEU A 436 -5.56 -4.03 -0.64
C LEU A 436 -4.61 -5.18 -0.99
N LEU A 437 -4.72 -6.33 -0.32
CA LEU A 437 -3.89 -7.50 -0.62
C LEU A 437 -4.17 -8.11 -2.00
N SER A 438 -5.40 -8.04 -2.51
CA SER A 438 -5.79 -8.68 -3.78
C SER A 438 -5.86 -7.70 -4.95
N VAL A 439 -6.15 -6.43 -4.68
CA VAL A 439 -6.31 -5.37 -5.69
C VAL A 439 -5.04 -4.54 -5.85
N GLY A 440 -4.23 -4.42 -4.78
CA GLY A 440 -3.01 -3.63 -4.77
C GLY A 440 -3.18 -2.25 -4.13
N PRO A 441 -2.18 -1.35 -4.29
CA PRO A 441 -2.07 -0.11 -3.52
C PRO A 441 -3.22 0.86 -3.72
N SER A 442 -3.89 0.78 -4.87
CA SER A 442 -5.01 1.64 -5.23
C SER A 442 -6.36 1.17 -4.68
N ALA A 443 -6.45 0.07 -3.93
CA ALA A 443 -7.74 -0.46 -3.45
C ALA A 443 -8.65 0.55 -2.73
N GLY A 444 -8.07 1.59 -2.10
CA GLY A 444 -8.80 2.67 -1.42
C GLY A 444 -9.11 3.90 -2.28
N ASP A 445 -8.69 3.96 -3.54
CA ASP A 445 -8.89 5.07 -4.48
C ASP A 445 -9.81 4.67 -5.66
N LEU A 446 -10.18 5.63 -6.53
CA LEU A 446 -11.11 5.36 -7.63
C LEU A 446 -10.59 4.33 -8.65
N PRO A 447 -9.32 4.40 -9.11
CA PRO A 447 -8.74 3.32 -9.91
C PRO A 447 -8.90 1.92 -9.32
N GLY A 448 -8.54 1.73 -8.04
CA GLY A 448 -8.65 0.40 -7.42
C GLY A 448 -10.09 0.00 -7.15
N MET A 449 -10.97 0.93 -6.79
CA MET A 449 -12.42 0.66 -6.68
C MET A 449 -13.01 0.20 -8.01
N ARG A 450 -12.58 0.77 -9.15
CA ARG A 450 -12.93 0.31 -10.48
C ARG A 450 -12.47 -1.13 -10.73
N LEU A 451 -11.19 -1.41 -10.47
CA LEU A 451 -10.62 -2.75 -10.65
C LEU A 451 -11.31 -3.80 -9.78
N ALA A 452 -11.61 -3.45 -8.52
CA ALA A 452 -12.34 -4.32 -7.60
C ALA A 452 -13.77 -4.57 -8.08
N ALA A 453 -14.46 -3.53 -8.52
CA ALA A 453 -15.82 -3.61 -9.03
C ALA A 453 -15.92 -4.43 -10.32
N ASP A 454 -14.96 -4.27 -11.26
CA ASP A 454 -14.90 -5.10 -12.48
C ASP A 454 -14.73 -6.59 -12.12
N ARG A 455 -13.85 -6.88 -11.14
CA ARG A 455 -13.59 -8.25 -10.67
C ARG A 455 -14.82 -8.88 -10.00
N VAL A 456 -15.45 -8.16 -9.07
CA VAL A 456 -16.66 -8.64 -8.38
C VAL A 456 -17.83 -8.76 -9.35
N ALA A 457 -18.04 -7.81 -10.25
CA ALA A 457 -19.09 -7.91 -11.27
C ALA A 457 -18.90 -9.14 -12.18
N ALA A 458 -17.65 -9.47 -12.54
CA ALA A 458 -17.36 -10.69 -13.30
C ALA A 458 -17.67 -11.97 -12.51
N ALA A 459 -17.36 -12.00 -11.21
CA ALA A 459 -17.70 -13.12 -10.32
C ALA A 459 -19.22 -13.27 -10.14
N LEU A 460 -19.94 -12.18 -9.89
CA LEU A 460 -21.39 -12.19 -9.68
C LEU A 460 -22.18 -12.64 -10.93
N ARG A 461 -21.67 -12.40 -12.15
CA ARG A 461 -22.28 -12.92 -13.38
C ARG A 461 -22.14 -14.43 -13.55
N LYS A 462 -21.16 -15.04 -12.88
CA LYS A 462 -20.87 -16.47 -12.92
C LYS A 462 -21.41 -17.22 -11.70
N LEU A 463 -22.16 -16.55 -10.83
CA LEU A 463 -22.76 -17.18 -9.66
C LEU A 463 -23.81 -18.19 -10.15
N ASP A 464 -23.39 -19.46 -10.30
CA ASP A 464 -24.22 -20.59 -10.70
C ASP A 464 -24.94 -21.16 -9.47
N TYR A 465 -26.24 -21.41 -9.60
CA TYR A 465 -27.11 -21.89 -8.52
C TYR A 465 -27.10 -23.40 -8.35
N ALA A 466 -26.42 -24.16 -9.20
CA ALA A 466 -26.56 -25.61 -9.24
C ALA A 466 -25.31 -26.44 -8.89
N GLY A 467 -24.08 -25.89 -8.95
CA GLY A 467 -22.88 -26.74 -9.08
C GLY A 467 -21.79 -26.65 -8.01
N ALA A 468 -21.33 -25.45 -7.65
CA ALA A 468 -20.25 -25.31 -6.67
C ALA A 468 -20.14 -23.85 -6.24
N PRO A 469 -20.58 -23.47 -5.04
CA PRO A 469 -20.60 -22.07 -4.66
C PRO A 469 -19.18 -21.50 -4.62
N LEU A 470 -19.00 -20.36 -5.30
CA LEU A 470 -17.72 -19.66 -5.49
C LEU A 470 -16.92 -19.47 -4.18
N TRP A 471 -17.61 -19.27 -3.06
CA TRP A 471 -16.96 -19.13 -1.75
C TRP A 471 -16.31 -20.41 -1.22
N GLN A 472 -16.83 -21.60 -1.56
CA GLN A 472 -16.16 -22.87 -1.25
C GLN A 472 -14.91 -23.08 -2.12
N GLN A 473 -14.95 -22.65 -3.39
CA GLN A 473 -13.75 -22.65 -4.23
C GLN A 473 -12.68 -21.70 -3.69
N ALA A 474 -13.08 -20.49 -3.26
CA ALA A 474 -12.20 -19.55 -2.56
C ALA A 474 -11.60 -20.15 -1.29
N GLN A 475 -12.41 -20.88 -0.51
CA GLN A 475 -11.96 -21.59 0.71
C GLN A 475 -10.90 -22.66 0.40
N ARG A 476 -11.12 -23.48 -0.64
CA ARG A 476 -10.14 -24.49 -1.11
C ARG A 476 -8.83 -23.85 -1.54
N ARG A 477 -8.89 -22.78 -2.34
CA ARG A 477 -7.69 -22.03 -2.76
C ARG A 477 -6.94 -21.44 -1.57
N LEU A 478 -7.65 -20.92 -0.56
CA LEU A 478 -7.02 -20.43 0.66
C LEU A 478 -6.31 -21.58 1.40
N LEU A 479 -6.99 -22.71 1.64
CA LEU A 479 -6.40 -23.85 2.35
C LEU A 479 -5.13 -24.34 1.63
N SER A 480 -5.21 -24.53 0.31
CA SER A 480 -4.06 -24.95 -0.51
C SER A 480 -2.87 -24.00 -0.38
N ARG A 481 -3.11 -22.68 -0.34
CA ARG A 481 -2.05 -21.67 -0.14
C ARG A 481 -1.44 -21.72 1.26
N LEU A 482 -2.23 -22.06 2.29
CA LEU A 482 -1.75 -22.11 3.68
C LEU A 482 -1.00 -23.41 3.99
N THR A 483 -1.30 -24.50 3.28
CA THR A 483 -0.69 -25.82 3.51
C THR A 483 0.43 -26.18 2.52
N ALA A 484 0.64 -25.38 1.47
CA ALA A 484 1.74 -25.58 0.55
C ALA A 484 3.11 -25.52 1.28
N PRO A 485 4.01 -26.48 1.07
CA PRO A 485 5.34 -26.45 1.69
C PRO A 485 6.11 -25.19 1.25
N GLY A 486 6.67 -24.48 2.22
CA GLY A 486 7.33 -23.18 2.01
C GLY A 486 8.56 -23.26 1.10
N ASP A 487 8.70 -22.25 0.23
CA ASP A 487 9.76 -22.04 -0.76
C ASP A 487 9.85 -23.06 -1.91
N THR A 488 8.97 -22.90 -2.91
CA THR A 488 9.41 -23.00 -4.30
C THR A 488 8.82 -21.82 -5.10
N ASP A 489 9.67 -21.14 -5.87
CA ASP A 489 9.28 -20.24 -6.97
C ASP A 489 8.63 -21.06 -8.10
N ALA A 490 7.57 -21.81 -7.78
CA ALA A 490 6.84 -22.64 -8.72
C ALA A 490 5.67 -21.84 -9.28
N SER A 491 5.91 -21.19 -10.41
CA SER A 491 4.85 -20.93 -11.39
C SER A 491 4.20 -22.26 -11.78
N ALA A 492 3.11 -22.62 -11.13
CA ALA A 492 2.27 -23.73 -11.57
C ALA A 492 0.83 -23.24 -11.58
N GLY A 493 0.32 -22.99 -12.79
CA GLY A 493 -1.11 -22.87 -13.00
C GLY A 493 -1.77 -24.13 -12.46
N ALA A 494 -2.64 -23.99 -11.46
CA ALA A 494 -3.47 -25.06 -10.98
C ALA A 494 -4.58 -25.33 -12.01
N SER A 495 -4.23 -25.99 -13.10
CA SER A 495 -5.16 -26.81 -13.87
C SER A 495 -4.99 -28.24 -13.37
N GLY A 496 -5.87 -28.66 -12.46
CA GLY A 496 -5.80 -30.01 -11.89
C GLY A 496 -7.01 -30.32 -11.02
N VAL A 497 -7.95 -31.06 -11.62
CA VAL A 497 -8.98 -31.94 -11.05
C VAL A 497 -9.71 -31.39 -9.81
N GLU A 498 -10.95 -30.98 -10.03
CA GLU A 498 -11.91 -30.55 -9.01
C GLU A 498 -12.31 -31.75 -8.12
N ASP A 499 -11.58 -31.95 -7.03
CA ASP A 499 -12.04 -32.81 -5.94
C ASP A 499 -13.18 -32.07 -5.21
N GLU A 500 -14.42 -32.57 -5.33
CA GLU A 500 -15.65 -31.93 -4.84
C GLU A 500 -15.82 -31.99 -3.31
N THR A 501 -14.84 -32.56 -2.59
CA THR A 501 -14.92 -32.75 -1.15
C THR A 501 -14.97 -31.40 -0.41
N PRO A 502 -15.98 -31.15 0.45
CA PRO A 502 -16.07 -29.94 1.26
C PRO A 502 -14.85 -29.77 2.17
N VAL A 503 -14.35 -28.54 2.30
CA VAL A 503 -13.23 -28.23 3.21
C VAL A 503 -13.72 -28.30 4.65
N ASP A 504 -13.02 -29.06 5.50
CA ASP A 504 -13.25 -29.06 6.94
C ASP A 504 -12.86 -27.70 7.55
N VAL A 505 -13.83 -27.04 8.17
CA VAL A 505 -13.66 -25.74 8.84
C VAL A 505 -12.62 -25.83 9.97
N ALA A 506 -12.53 -26.96 10.67
CA ALA A 506 -11.55 -27.17 11.73
C ALA A 506 -10.12 -27.21 11.16
N GLN A 507 -9.92 -27.90 10.04
CA GLN A 507 -8.65 -27.94 9.32
C GLN A 507 -8.24 -26.53 8.85
N LEU A 508 -9.17 -25.79 8.25
CA LEU A 508 -8.90 -24.41 7.82
C LEU A 508 -8.56 -23.52 9.02
N THR A 509 -9.33 -23.61 10.11
CA THR A 509 -9.08 -22.84 11.34
C THR A 509 -7.67 -23.08 11.86
N ALA A 510 -7.24 -24.34 11.92
CA ALA A 510 -5.89 -24.71 12.33
C ALA A 510 -4.82 -24.15 11.38
N ALA A 511 -5.03 -24.23 10.07
CA ALA A 511 -4.10 -23.68 9.07
C ALA A 511 -3.99 -22.14 9.16
N VAL A 512 -5.12 -21.44 9.38
CA VAL A 512 -5.15 -19.99 9.59
C VAL A 512 -4.40 -19.60 10.85
N ALA A 513 -4.61 -20.33 11.96
CA ALA A 513 -3.91 -20.10 13.22
C ALA A 513 -2.39 -20.34 13.07
N ALA A 514 -1.99 -21.41 12.38
CA ALA A 514 -0.59 -21.72 12.11
C ALA A 514 0.07 -20.63 11.27
N ALA A 515 -0.59 -20.16 10.20
CA ALA A 515 -0.08 -19.07 9.37
C ALA A 515 0.03 -17.75 10.12
N ALA A 516 -0.92 -17.44 11.01
CA ALA A 516 -0.86 -16.25 11.87
C ALA A 516 0.32 -16.33 12.85
N ALA A 517 0.62 -17.52 13.39
CA ALA A 517 1.76 -17.75 14.28
C ALA A 517 3.12 -17.68 13.56
N ALA A 518 3.19 -18.16 12.31
CA ALA A 518 4.42 -18.18 11.51
C ALA A 518 4.72 -16.83 10.82
N ALA A 519 3.72 -15.98 10.58
CA ALA A 519 3.89 -14.74 9.84
C ALA A 519 4.70 -13.69 10.63
N PRO A 520 5.63 -12.96 9.98
CA PRO A 520 6.32 -11.86 10.62
C PRO A 520 5.29 -10.78 11.02
N ALA A 521 5.42 -10.27 12.25
CA ALA A 521 4.53 -9.22 12.74
C ALA A 521 4.61 -7.98 11.85
N VAL A 522 3.51 -7.67 11.16
CA VAL A 522 3.36 -6.44 10.39
C VAL A 522 2.58 -5.44 11.24
N PRO A 523 3.21 -4.33 11.69
CA PRO A 523 2.52 -3.32 12.50
C PRO A 523 1.28 -2.77 11.78
N LEU A 524 0.22 -2.51 12.54
CA LEU A 524 -1.00 -1.92 12.02
C LEU A 524 -0.73 -0.47 11.61
N GLU A 525 -1.38 0.00 10.54
CA GLU A 525 -1.18 1.38 10.09
C GLU A 525 -1.66 2.41 11.14
N GLU A 526 -2.64 2.04 11.97
CA GLU A 526 -3.17 2.88 13.05
C GLU A 526 -2.17 3.11 14.18
N ASP A 527 -1.11 2.29 14.26
CA ASP A 527 -0.03 2.48 15.22
C ASP A 527 0.85 3.69 14.92
N GLY A 528 0.69 4.30 13.72
CA GLY A 528 1.45 5.48 13.33
C GLY A 528 2.94 5.23 13.13
N VAL A 529 3.37 3.97 13.20
CA VAL A 529 4.73 3.51 12.93
C VAL A 529 5.05 3.82 11.46
N PRO A 530 6.01 4.72 11.18
CA PRO A 530 6.34 5.07 9.81
C PRO A 530 6.95 3.85 9.10
N TYR A 531 6.44 3.54 7.91
CA TYR A 531 7.11 2.56 7.06
C TYR A 531 8.42 3.16 6.56
N VAL A 532 9.51 2.51 6.95
CA VAL A 532 10.86 2.71 6.43
C VAL A 532 11.08 1.62 5.41
N GLU A 533 11.29 2.02 4.16
CA GLU A 533 11.72 1.08 3.14
C GLU A 533 13.02 0.45 3.64
N PRO A 534 13.09 -0.89 3.76
CA PRO A 534 14.36 -1.53 4.07
C PRO A 534 15.35 -0.98 3.07
N LYS A 535 16.46 -0.39 3.55
CA LYS A 535 17.56 -0.07 2.64
C LYS A 535 17.77 -1.35 1.86
N PRO A 536 17.72 -1.33 0.51
CA PRO A 536 18.09 -2.51 -0.23
C PRO A 536 19.40 -2.94 0.42
N LYS A 537 19.50 -4.22 0.83
CA LYS A 537 20.84 -4.77 1.06
C LYS A 537 21.58 -4.28 -0.17
N VAL A 538 22.60 -3.47 0.02
CA VAL A 538 23.47 -3.13 -1.08
C VAL A 538 23.97 -4.50 -1.47
N SER A 539 23.31 -5.11 -2.47
CA SER A 539 23.99 -6.04 -3.31
C SER A 539 25.10 -5.14 -3.77
N VAL A 540 26.30 -5.39 -3.24
CA VAL A 540 27.50 -4.95 -3.91
C VAL A 540 27.21 -5.35 -5.34
N SER A 541 26.98 -4.35 -6.19
CA SER A 541 26.69 -4.56 -7.60
C SER A 541 27.88 -5.37 -8.09
N LYS A 542 27.75 -6.70 -8.13
CA LYS A 542 28.74 -7.57 -8.72
C LYS A 542 28.78 -7.09 -10.16
N PRO A 543 29.90 -6.53 -10.65
CA PRO A 543 29.98 -6.19 -12.05
C PRO A 543 29.65 -7.45 -12.85
N ASP A 544 28.84 -7.34 -13.90
CA ASP A 544 28.43 -8.44 -14.79
C ASP A 544 29.60 -9.20 -15.45
N ASN A 545 30.84 -8.89 -15.06
CA ASN A 545 32.08 -9.32 -15.67
C ASN A 545 32.82 -10.35 -14.80
N LEU A 546 32.25 -10.75 -13.65
CA LEU A 546 32.88 -11.70 -12.74
C LEU A 546 32.21 -13.09 -12.75
N ILE A 547 32.98 -14.12 -12.45
CA ILE A 547 32.55 -15.51 -12.25
C ILE A 547 31.95 -15.61 -10.85
N ASP A 548 30.76 -16.22 -10.74
CA ASP A 548 30.22 -16.53 -9.42
C ASP A 548 30.91 -17.78 -8.85
N VAL A 549 31.40 -17.63 -7.63
CA VAL A 549 32.10 -18.66 -6.85
C VAL A 549 31.45 -18.83 -5.48
N SER A 550 30.19 -18.39 -5.35
CA SER A 550 29.38 -18.53 -4.13
C SER A 550 29.08 -19.99 -3.78
N ASP A 551 29.21 -20.88 -4.75
CA ASP A 551 29.08 -22.33 -4.63
C ASP A 551 30.34 -23.03 -4.10
N LEU A 552 31.49 -22.35 -4.05
CA LEU A 552 32.72 -22.93 -3.50
C LEU A 552 32.65 -23.03 -1.98
N ASP A 553 33.22 -24.11 -1.44
CA ASP A 553 33.37 -24.32 0.00
C ASP A 553 33.95 -23.06 0.68
N PRO A 554 33.27 -22.49 1.70
CA PRO A 554 33.75 -21.33 2.44
C PRO A 554 35.16 -21.49 3.03
N ASP A 555 35.54 -22.73 3.38
CA ASP A 555 36.81 -23.06 4.04
C ASP A 555 37.95 -23.35 3.05
N LEU A 556 37.67 -23.44 1.74
CA LEU A 556 38.69 -23.65 0.71
C LEU A 556 39.55 -22.38 0.53
N PRO A 557 40.88 -22.45 0.67
CA PRO A 557 41.75 -21.27 0.55
C PRO A 557 41.64 -20.60 -0.83
N ARG A 558 41.26 -19.32 -0.86
CA ARG A 558 41.20 -18.51 -2.09
C ARG A 558 42.54 -17.79 -2.29
N LYS A 559 43.24 -18.11 -3.39
CA LYS A 559 44.59 -17.61 -3.68
C LYS A 559 44.58 -16.79 -4.97
N GLU A 560 45.12 -15.57 -4.95
CA GLU A 560 45.33 -14.78 -6.17
C GLU A 560 46.63 -15.21 -6.86
N VAL A 561 46.57 -15.48 -8.16
CA VAL A 561 47.74 -15.80 -9.00
C VAL A 561 48.52 -14.52 -9.23
N GLN A 562 49.50 -14.27 -8.36
CA GLN A 562 50.26 -13.02 -8.38
C GLN A 562 51.26 -12.92 -9.55
N GLN A 563 51.69 -14.05 -10.11
CA GLN A 563 52.65 -14.11 -11.20
C GLN A 563 52.12 -15.01 -12.33
N TYR A 564 52.12 -14.47 -13.54
CA TYR A 564 51.84 -15.19 -14.77
C TYR A 564 52.88 -14.79 -15.83
N LYS A 565 53.15 -15.69 -16.77
CA LYS A 565 53.88 -15.33 -17.99
C LYS A 565 52.87 -15.12 -19.10
N PHE A 566 53.19 -14.31 -20.10
CA PHE A 566 52.41 -14.31 -21.33
C PHE A 566 53.32 -14.22 -22.55
N THR A 567 52.85 -14.75 -23.65
CA THR A 567 53.45 -14.57 -24.98
C THR A 567 52.42 -13.90 -25.88
N ASP A 568 52.88 -13.04 -26.76
CA ASP A 568 52.07 -12.40 -27.81
C ASP A 568 52.62 -12.84 -29.16
N ASP A 569 51.77 -13.44 -29.99
CA ASP A 569 52.08 -13.99 -31.32
C ASP A 569 50.97 -13.58 -32.30
N ASP A 570 51.25 -12.57 -33.12
CA ASP A 570 50.33 -11.92 -34.06
C ASP A 570 48.96 -11.57 -33.43
N PHE A 571 47.92 -12.36 -33.67
CA PHE A 571 46.57 -12.13 -33.12
C PHE A 571 46.30 -12.87 -31.80
N GLU A 572 47.23 -13.69 -31.31
CA GLU A 572 47.02 -14.55 -30.15
C GLU A 572 47.92 -14.18 -28.98
N ILE A 573 47.33 -14.11 -27.79
CA ILE A 573 48.05 -14.00 -26.54
C ILE A 573 47.84 -15.28 -25.73
N CYS A 574 48.92 -15.90 -25.27
CA CYS A 574 48.86 -17.03 -24.36
C CYS A 574 49.33 -16.62 -22.96
N VAL A 575 48.41 -16.58 -22.00
CA VAL A 575 48.72 -16.32 -20.58
C VAL A 575 48.90 -17.65 -19.86
N ILE A 576 50.04 -17.81 -19.19
CA ILE A 576 50.45 -19.04 -18.52
C ILE A 576 50.46 -18.80 -17.01
N CYS A 577 49.50 -19.41 -16.33
CA CYS A 577 49.39 -19.41 -14.87
C CYS A 577 50.03 -20.69 -14.32
N GLN A 578 51.03 -20.55 -13.44
CA GLN A 578 51.60 -21.66 -12.69
C GLN A 578 50.83 -21.80 -11.36
N LEU A 579 50.29 -22.98 -11.10
CA LEU A 579 49.55 -23.29 -9.88
C LEU A 579 50.37 -24.17 -8.93
N GLU A 580 49.98 -24.22 -7.66
CA GLU A 580 50.59 -25.08 -6.64
C GLU A 580 50.22 -26.56 -6.83
N GLU A 581 49.07 -26.82 -7.46
CA GLU A 581 48.53 -28.15 -7.76
C GLU A 581 48.07 -28.28 -9.22
N GLY A 582 47.87 -29.53 -9.67
CA GLY A 582 47.33 -29.81 -11.01
C GLY A 582 45.81 -29.79 -10.98
N VAL A 583 45.19 -28.75 -11.53
CA VAL A 583 43.72 -28.61 -11.60
C VAL A 583 43.24 -29.07 -12.98
N PRO A 584 42.23 -29.95 -13.10
CA PRO A 584 41.72 -30.39 -14.40
C PRO A 584 40.86 -29.31 -15.10
N LEU A 585 40.71 -29.38 -16.42
CA LEU A 585 40.09 -28.29 -17.21
C LEU A 585 38.62 -28.04 -16.83
N GLU A 586 37.88 -29.10 -16.47
CA GLU A 586 36.50 -29.02 -16.00
C GLU A 586 36.34 -28.22 -14.69
N GLN A 587 37.42 -28.09 -13.90
CA GLN A 587 37.47 -27.28 -12.69
C GLN A 587 38.05 -25.87 -12.92
N VAL A 588 38.31 -25.51 -14.19
CA VAL A 588 38.76 -24.17 -14.57
C VAL A 588 37.58 -23.40 -15.17
N ARG A 589 37.12 -22.39 -14.44
CA ARG A 589 36.09 -21.45 -14.87
C ARG A 589 36.78 -20.23 -15.46
N THR A 590 36.36 -19.80 -16.65
CA THR A 590 36.88 -18.58 -17.29
C THR A 590 35.77 -17.67 -17.75
N ARG A 591 36.06 -16.36 -17.72
CA ARG A 591 35.18 -15.32 -18.25
C ARG A 591 36.03 -14.32 -19.02
N PHE A 592 35.86 -14.33 -20.33
CA PHE A 592 36.49 -13.38 -21.24
C PHE A 592 35.53 -12.22 -21.50
N GLY A 593 35.90 -11.02 -21.08
CA GLY A 593 35.25 -9.78 -21.50
C GLY A 593 35.96 -9.19 -22.71
N THR A 594 35.38 -8.16 -23.32
CA THR A 594 35.99 -7.48 -24.47
C THR A 594 37.32 -6.79 -24.13
N GLN A 595 37.55 -6.44 -22.86
CA GLN A 595 38.82 -5.90 -22.34
C GLN A 595 39.14 -6.40 -20.92
N SER A 596 38.59 -7.54 -20.51
CA SER A 596 38.84 -8.09 -19.16
C SER A 596 38.97 -9.60 -19.22
N LEU A 597 39.66 -10.16 -18.24
CA LEU A 597 39.83 -11.59 -18.08
C LEU A 597 39.66 -11.96 -16.61
N GLU A 598 38.83 -12.96 -16.34
CA GLU A 598 38.84 -13.66 -15.07
C GLU A 598 38.97 -15.17 -15.28
N MET A 599 39.79 -15.81 -14.45
CA MET A 599 39.88 -17.25 -14.32
C MET A 599 39.81 -17.64 -12.85
N TRP A 600 39.08 -18.71 -12.57
CA TRP A 600 39.15 -19.49 -11.32
C TRP A 600 39.52 -20.93 -11.66
N ALA A 601 40.57 -21.45 -11.04
CA ALA A 601 40.95 -22.86 -11.10
C ALA A 601 40.73 -23.45 -9.70
N VAL A 602 39.83 -24.41 -9.57
CA VAL A 602 39.42 -24.97 -8.27
C VAL A 602 40.06 -26.34 -8.07
N GLY A 603 41.09 -26.39 -7.23
CA GLY A 603 41.75 -27.63 -6.83
C GLY A 603 41.29 -28.12 -5.46
N GLU A 604 41.93 -29.18 -4.97
CA GLU A 604 41.68 -29.73 -3.64
C GLU A 604 42.36 -28.87 -2.55
N ALA A 605 43.52 -28.29 -2.85
CA ALA A 605 44.29 -27.48 -1.89
C ALA A 605 43.93 -25.98 -1.92
N GLY A 606 43.21 -25.52 -2.94
CA GLY A 606 42.73 -24.14 -3.00
C GLY A 606 42.02 -23.77 -4.30
N ALA A 607 41.37 -22.60 -4.27
CA ALA A 607 40.78 -21.95 -5.44
C ALA A 607 41.68 -20.79 -5.89
N TYR A 608 42.29 -20.93 -7.06
CA TYR A 608 43.25 -19.97 -7.60
C TYR A 608 42.56 -19.02 -8.58
N ARG A 609 42.73 -17.71 -8.39
CA ARG A 609 42.11 -16.68 -9.21
C ARG A 609 43.14 -15.87 -9.97
N LEU A 610 42.89 -15.61 -11.25
CA LEU A 610 43.53 -14.53 -11.99
C LEU A 610 42.45 -13.56 -12.44
N TYR A 611 42.57 -12.29 -12.04
CA TYR A 611 41.66 -11.24 -12.50
C TYR A 611 42.40 -10.04 -13.09
N LEU A 612 42.17 -9.81 -14.38
CA LEU A 612 42.67 -8.68 -15.14
C LEU A 612 41.48 -7.79 -15.54
N PRO A 613 41.20 -6.71 -14.78
CA PRO A 613 40.02 -5.87 -15.01
C PRO A 613 40.13 -5.00 -16.27
N ARG A 614 41.33 -4.83 -16.82
CA ARG A 614 41.59 -4.01 -18.02
C ARG A 614 42.82 -4.51 -18.78
N LEU A 615 42.59 -5.19 -19.89
CA LEU A 615 43.61 -5.60 -20.84
C LEU A 615 44.12 -4.39 -21.63
N TYR A 616 45.35 -4.48 -22.15
CA TYR A 616 45.97 -3.39 -22.91
C TYR A 616 45.16 -2.99 -24.16
N GLY A 617 44.61 -3.98 -24.86
CA GLY A 617 43.71 -3.78 -26.00
C GLY A 617 42.43 -4.61 -25.89
N LYS A 618 41.66 -4.66 -26.98
CA LYS A 618 40.43 -5.47 -27.06
C LYS A 618 40.71 -6.88 -27.57
N VAL A 619 39.93 -7.82 -27.07
CA VAL A 619 39.95 -9.24 -27.48
C VAL A 619 38.56 -9.67 -27.95
N LEU A 620 38.49 -10.71 -28.77
CA LEU A 620 37.27 -11.34 -29.26
C LEU A 620 36.86 -12.48 -28.32
N PRO A 621 35.93 -12.28 -27.36
CA PRO A 621 35.71 -13.24 -26.27
C PRO A 621 35.29 -14.63 -26.74
N HIS A 622 34.53 -14.70 -27.84
CA HIS A 622 34.03 -15.95 -28.42
C HIS A 622 35.14 -16.82 -29.06
N LYS A 623 36.35 -16.29 -29.25
CA LYS A 623 37.54 -17.03 -29.72
C LYS A 623 38.51 -17.38 -28.60
N CYS A 624 38.34 -16.80 -27.41
CA CYS A 624 39.21 -17.05 -26.27
C CYS A 624 38.83 -18.37 -25.58
N HIS A 625 39.81 -19.10 -25.08
CA HIS A 625 39.58 -20.37 -24.38
C HIS A 625 40.72 -20.71 -23.42
N ALA A 626 40.48 -21.67 -22.52
CA ALA A 626 41.50 -22.19 -21.61
C ALA A 626 41.98 -23.58 -22.04
N LYS A 627 43.25 -23.89 -21.75
CA LYS A 627 43.85 -25.23 -21.81
C LYS A 627 44.58 -25.50 -20.50
N VAL A 628 44.71 -26.76 -20.14
CA VAL A 628 45.35 -27.17 -18.89
C VAL A 628 46.40 -28.23 -19.17
N ASN A 629 47.56 -28.12 -18.50
CA ASN A 629 48.50 -29.21 -18.34
C ASN A 629 48.59 -29.56 -16.85
N GLN A 630 47.84 -30.59 -16.44
CA GLN A 630 47.72 -30.98 -15.02
C GLN A 630 49.07 -31.43 -14.44
N LYS A 631 49.85 -32.21 -15.21
CA LYS A 631 51.17 -32.69 -14.79
C LYS A 631 52.15 -31.54 -14.54
N ALA A 632 52.13 -30.53 -15.41
CA ALA A 632 52.95 -29.34 -15.26
C ALA A 632 52.34 -28.28 -14.33
N ARG A 633 51.12 -28.51 -13.81
CA ARG A 633 50.35 -27.60 -12.95
C ARG A 633 50.17 -26.21 -13.59
N LYS A 634 49.89 -26.19 -14.89
CA LYS A 634 49.76 -24.95 -15.67
C LYS A 634 48.37 -24.83 -16.28
N VAL A 635 47.81 -23.62 -16.17
CA VAL A 635 46.63 -23.20 -16.91
C VAL A 635 47.07 -22.19 -17.97
N TYR A 636 46.65 -22.41 -19.20
CA TYR A 636 46.91 -21.56 -20.35
C TYR A 636 45.61 -20.87 -20.74
N LEU A 637 45.58 -19.54 -20.73
CA LEU A 637 44.45 -18.73 -21.19
C LEU A 637 44.84 -18.15 -22.54
N LEU A 638 44.17 -18.60 -23.60
CA LEU A 638 44.41 -18.15 -24.96
C LEU A 638 43.41 -17.05 -25.29
N LEU A 639 43.91 -15.84 -25.55
CA LEU A 639 43.14 -14.67 -25.92
C LEU A 639 43.39 -14.36 -27.40
N HIS A 640 42.34 -13.95 -28.10
CA HIS A 640 42.45 -13.54 -29.51
C HIS A 640 42.20 -12.03 -29.61
N LYS A 641 43.20 -11.27 -30.02
CA LYS A 641 43.15 -9.80 -30.15
C LYS A 641 42.22 -9.39 -31.30
N GLU A 642 41.62 -8.20 -31.19
CA GLU A 642 40.89 -7.58 -32.31
C GLU A 642 41.84 -7.01 -33.39
N SER A 643 43.11 -6.76 -33.04
CA SER A 643 44.13 -6.18 -33.92
C SER A 643 45.50 -6.80 -33.69
N ASP A 644 46.34 -6.79 -34.72
CA ASP A 644 47.73 -7.28 -34.71
C ASP A 644 48.74 -6.30 -34.04
N ALA A 645 48.28 -5.56 -33.04
CA ALA A 645 49.15 -4.64 -32.29
C ALA A 645 49.93 -5.45 -31.24
N GLU A 646 51.24 -5.30 -31.17
CA GLU A 646 52.10 -5.96 -30.17
C GLU A 646 51.84 -5.41 -28.75
N TRP A 647 51.53 -6.29 -27.79
CA TRP A 647 51.28 -5.94 -26.40
C TRP A 647 52.54 -6.20 -25.55
N ARG A 648 53.27 -5.13 -25.22
CA ARG A 648 54.42 -5.23 -24.29
C ARG A 648 54.01 -5.58 -22.85
N PHE A 649 52.78 -5.26 -22.48
CA PHE A 649 52.19 -5.58 -21.19
C PHE A 649 50.78 -6.13 -21.39
N LEU A 650 50.38 -7.09 -20.56
CA LEU A 650 49.04 -7.68 -20.65
C LEU A 650 47.94 -6.76 -20.08
N LYS A 651 48.30 -5.89 -19.14
CA LYS A 651 47.42 -4.94 -18.44
C LYS A 651 47.85 -3.51 -18.76
N SER A 652 46.88 -2.62 -18.98
CA SER A 652 47.10 -1.19 -19.28
C SER A 652 47.71 -0.41 -18.12
#